data_AF-K5CIF0-F1
#
_entry.id   AF-K5CIF0-F1
#
_cell.length_a   1.000
_cell.length_b   1.000
_cell.length_c   1.000
_cell.angle_alpha   90.00
_cell.angle_beta   90.00
_cell.angle_gamma   90.00
#
_symmetry.space_group_name_H-M   'P 1'
#
loop_
_entity.id
_entity.type
_entity.pdbx_description
1 polymer ?
#
loop_
_entity_poly.entity_id
_entity_poly.type
_entity_poly.pdbx_seq_one_letter_code
_entity_poly.pdbx_strand_id
1 'polypeptide(L)'
;MKTTLPIFHETLIMPSPSEQSTPIRTLFPEKTLLATVLVSAGVVFGLLIAGDVSVAKAQLPATPLQPAPIPPVPFGQSGQVPPGPFSQGNVAPPLGGATNAVDVRVQAITGQPYGVAVIEMPLRNPVVGPAPGPLTIDGEPAPATTKIYYPVSNDVRVTVGRPPSEQPVPQIGRGRLLNRVGNLIRELTSSDDATEQTVGRRVMFLFTGDQPFSVPVRDHLGTLTMVDVRPVTDPGLARTMQTAWWDETTAAAKRQIDATDTPPWVPTYLIAMLSGRLNLPLPAWFGRGDETETEDPLLHTLEWIGGAAGVANEVFAVAAAGGPLQQTLRDPTPTQVAALPLPASPVWQPPVSTAPVEPPAIEVLAEHVPPECFYLRYGSFENYLWFRDLTLEYGGDISRMITLRGISNESAERLERQLGVQTNAMSRLLGPSVIEDQALIGRDMYLDDGASIGVLFHAKNVFLLRSSLNSDRTKLADSDESLTLKKVDLQHGPATLLRSSDNHVRSFLVEAGPCILVTNSETIADRFLEVAETGESLAATTDFQLARSYMPLERNDTIFAYFSAEMLQGLLEPSYLIELRRRMQAEADIALVRLARMAARSNTVPGEPAIQEIDGLINAGFLPENFGDRADGTGVVSFSNHLVDTRRGARGTFLPIADNPVETVTASESRWYGQIAAAYSEQFSSLDPIVIGVQRDEFPIDPTGPTEGERRERLTIHAEIAPWQPENYGSWAKQLGPPTQVAMEFAPDDVVALQAHVASETLGPPTHLFAAIKDSFPPEPESIDGLISKYRALKTLPGYLGAWPQPGALDRLPLGLGRGQPVGPGMNRLIGGLYRYTGGGFSVLSFQPDVLNASLQHLSANEVDDPAQVRGRIDSLKGTKLEGWVNQQLYERAATASLAGAEFLNSLVAQLGVPVDQAIDEAELVLGGRPQCPLGGDYQFDPARRRFVSTAWPSDRFGPSPYAPADYQTPLLGWFRGAEARLTQYPNRLIADATIEIARAQ
;
A
#
# COMPACT_ATOMS: atom_id res chain seq x y z
N MET A 1 37.38 -41.92 33.27
CA MET A 1 36.49 -42.66 34.21
C MET A 1 35.15 -42.84 33.51
N LYS A 2 34.99 -43.96 32.81
CA LYS A 2 34.17 -45.14 33.21
C LYS A 2 32.66 -44.84 33.22
N THR A 3 31.96 -45.15 32.11
CA THR A 3 31.02 -46.29 31.88
C THR A 3 29.70 -46.15 32.66
N THR A 4 28.48 -46.37 32.12
CA THR A 4 27.95 -47.69 31.69
C THR A 4 26.56 -47.57 31.00
N LEU A 5 26.36 -48.30 29.89
CA LEU A 5 25.09 -48.73 29.22
C LEU A 5 24.65 -50.13 29.77
N PRO A 6 23.38 -50.63 29.69
CA PRO A 6 22.81 -51.33 28.48
C PRO A 6 21.24 -51.26 28.31
N ILE A 7 20.62 -51.25 27.11
CA ILE A 7 20.24 -52.30 26.10
C ILE A 7 19.10 -53.29 26.50
N PHE A 8 18.05 -53.41 25.64
CA PHE A 8 17.35 -54.62 25.09
C PHE A 8 15.97 -54.20 24.48
N HIS A 9 15.35 -54.72 23.39
CA HIS A 9 15.59 -55.71 22.33
C HIS A 9 14.53 -55.52 21.18
N GLU A 10 14.82 -56.01 19.97
CA GLU A 10 13.95 -56.15 18.75
C GLU A 10 12.69 -57.04 18.99
N THR A 11 11.61 -57.09 18.19
CA THR A 11 11.51 -57.69 16.84
C THR A 11 10.10 -57.51 16.21
N LEU A 12 10.06 -57.48 14.87
CA LEU A 12 8.94 -57.46 13.90
C LEU A 12 7.79 -58.48 14.10
N ILE A 13 6.56 -58.10 13.70
CA ILE A 13 5.59 -58.95 12.95
C ILE A 13 4.71 -58.08 12.01
N MET A 14 4.64 -58.42 10.72
CA MET A 14 3.55 -58.11 9.77
C MET A 14 2.77 -59.41 9.47
N PRO A 15 1.44 -59.37 9.18
CA PRO A 15 0.94 -59.31 7.78
C PRO A 15 -0.36 -58.49 7.54
N SER A 16 -0.60 -58.16 6.26
CA SER A 16 -1.79 -57.53 5.61
C SER A 16 -2.87 -58.59 5.22
N PRO A 17 -4.04 -58.36 4.54
CA PRO A 17 -4.85 -57.16 4.15
C PRO A 17 -6.38 -57.29 4.48
N SER A 18 -7.18 -56.21 4.35
CA SER A 18 -8.52 -56.23 3.68
C SER A 18 -9.19 -54.86 3.64
N GLU A 19 -9.90 -54.64 2.53
CA GLU A 19 -10.51 -53.41 2.01
C GLU A 19 -11.76 -52.94 2.77
N GLN A 20 -11.98 -51.61 2.83
CA GLN A 20 -13.26 -50.95 2.50
C GLN A 20 -13.15 -49.40 2.47
N SER A 21 -12.87 -48.90 1.27
CA SER A 21 -13.50 -47.75 0.55
C SER A 21 -13.79 -46.38 1.22
N THR A 22 -13.05 -45.38 0.70
CA THR A 22 -13.43 -44.01 0.23
C THR A 22 -13.70 -42.84 1.22
N PRO A 23 -13.42 -41.57 0.81
CA PRO A 23 -12.32 -41.07 -0.03
C PRO A 23 -11.56 -39.87 0.60
N ILE A 24 -10.30 -39.73 0.21
CA ILE A 24 -9.44 -38.57 0.46
C ILE A 24 -10.03 -37.35 -0.26
N ARG A 25 -10.41 -36.31 0.50
CA ARG A 25 -10.58 -34.95 -0.04
C ARG A 25 -9.21 -34.30 -0.12
N THR A 26 -8.85 -33.96 -1.34
CA THR A 26 -7.60 -33.37 -1.80
C THR A 26 -7.28 -32.05 -1.10
N LEU A 27 -6.05 -31.99 -0.60
CA LEU A 27 -5.25 -30.80 -0.31
C LEU A 27 -4.93 -30.09 -1.64
N PHE A 28 -4.90 -28.76 -1.63
CA PHE A 28 -4.60 -27.81 -2.72
C PHE A 28 -5.68 -27.64 -3.80
N PRO A 29 -6.21 -26.41 -4.01
CA PRO A 29 -6.83 -26.03 -5.26
C PRO A 29 -5.82 -25.26 -6.14
N GLU A 30 -5.49 -25.85 -7.29
CA GLU A 30 -4.93 -25.21 -8.48
C GLU A 30 -5.91 -24.18 -9.09
N LYS A 31 -6.34 -23.18 -8.32
CA LYS A 31 -7.42 -22.26 -8.70
C LYS A 31 -7.00 -20.81 -8.93
N THR A 32 -5.86 -20.58 -9.58
CA THR A 32 -5.48 -19.21 -9.94
C THR A 32 -4.46 -19.24 -11.07
N LEU A 33 -4.90 -19.61 -12.27
CA LEU A 33 -4.05 -19.54 -13.47
C LEU A 33 -4.55 -18.45 -14.42
N LEU A 34 -5.86 -18.28 -14.57
CA LEU A 34 -6.43 -17.24 -15.43
C LEU A 34 -6.45 -15.84 -14.78
N ALA A 35 -6.81 -15.77 -13.49
CA ALA A 35 -6.76 -14.51 -12.74
C ALA A 35 -5.32 -14.07 -12.51
N THR A 36 -4.40 -15.02 -12.28
CA THR A 36 -2.97 -14.74 -12.18
C THR A 36 -2.39 -14.33 -13.53
N VAL A 37 -2.65 -14.98 -14.66
CA VAL A 37 -2.12 -14.52 -15.96
C VAL A 37 -2.67 -13.15 -16.39
N LEU A 38 -3.93 -12.83 -16.10
CA LEU A 38 -4.53 -11.51 -16.40
C LEU A 38 -4.09 -10.40 -15.42
N VAL A 39 -3.99 -10.72 -14.13
CA VAL A 39 -3.52 -9.77 -13.10
C VAL A 39 -2.00 -9.62 -13.17
N SER A 40 -1.23 -10.69 -13.37
CA SER A 40 0.22 -10.67 -13.55
C SER A 40 0.64 -9.98 -14.84
N ALA A 41 -0.14 -10.04 -15.93
CA ALA A 41 0.15 -9.21 -17.10
C ALA A 41 -0.13 -7.72 -16.81
N GLY A 42 -1.27 -7.38 -16.18
CA GLY A 42 -1.54 -6.00 -15.74
C GLY A 42 -0.54 -5.48 -14.69
N VAL A 43 -0.05 -6.37 -13.82
CA VAL A 43 1.00 -6.13 -12.83
C VAL A 43 2.37 -6.06 -13.48
N VAL A 44 2.66 -6.78 -14.57
CA VAL A 44 3.90 -6.62 -15.37
C VAL A 44 3.88 -5.28 -16.12
N PHE A 45 2.73 -4.84 -16.61
CA PHE A 45 2.53 -3.50 -17.16
C PHE A 45 2.64 -2.39 -16.10
N GLY A 46 2.25 -2.67 -14.84
CA GLY A 46 2.47 -1.79 -13.69
C GLY A 46 3.90 -1.82 -13.15
N LEU A 47 4.55 -2.99 -13.14
CA LEU A 47 5.92 -3.26 -12.66
C LEU A 47 6.98 -2.56 -13.52
N LEU A 48 6.71 -2.39 -14.82
CA LEU A 48 7.63 -1.68 -15.73
C LEU A 48 7.61 -0.15 -15.54
N ILE A 49 6.67 0.41 -14.77
CA ILE A 49 6.52 1.87 -14.59
C ILE A 49 6.49 2.31 -13.11
N ALA A 50 6.08 1.45 -12.17
CA ALA A 50 5.97 1.78 -10.76
C ALA A 50 6.64 0.70 -9.90
N GLY A 51 7.75 1.07 -9.26
CA GLY A 51 8.48 0.24 -8.29
C GLY A 51 7.74 0.09 -6.96
N ASP A 52 6.49 -0.39 -6.99
CA ASP A 52 5.74 -0.70 -5.79
C ASP A 52 4.93 -1.99 -5.98
N VAL A 53 5.41 -3.08 -5.38
CA VAL A 53 4.73 -4.38 -5.34
C VAL A 53 3.64 -4.30 -4.29
N SER A 54 2.54 -3.63 -4.61
CA SER A 54 1.25 -3.98 -4.04
C SER A 54 0.48 -4.73 -5.10
N VAL A 55 0.57 -6.06 -5.04
CA VAL A 55 -0.46 -6.91 -5.66
C VAL A 55 -1.78 -6.36 -5.15
N ALA A 56 -2.65 -5.89 -6.04
CA ALA A 56 -4.04 -5.67 -5.69
C ALA A 56 -4.62 -7.03 -5.29
N LYS A 57 -4.42 -7.44 -4.03
CA LYS A 57 -5.08 -8.57 -3.41
C LYS A 57 -6.55 -8.18 -3.44
N ALA A 58 -7.25 -8.72 -4.43
CA ALA A 58 -8.69 -8.59 -4.48
C ALA A 58 -9.21 -9.21 -3.17
N GLN A 59 -9.65 -8.36 -2.23
CA GLN A 59 -10.17 -8.77 -0.93
C GLN A 59 -11.16 -9.92 -1.11
N LEU A 60 -10.88 -11.06 -0.47
CA LEU A 60 -11.95 -11.94 -0.05
C LEU A 60 -12.61 -11.18 1.11
N PRO A 61 -13.94 -10.97 1.13
CA PRO A 61 -14.55 -10.47 2.35
C PRO A 61 -14.21 -11.48 3.44
N ALA A 62 -13.56 -11.01 4.50
CA ALA A 62 -13.60 -11.71 5.78
C ALA A 62 -15.06 -12.09 5.99
N THR A 63 -15.33 -13.37 6.23
CA THR A 63 -16.68 -13.75 6.68
C THR A 63 -16.96 -12.85 7.88
N PRO A 64 -18.01 -12.02 7.88
CA PRO A 64 -18.27 -11.16 9.02
C PRO A 64 -18.34 -12.10 10.21
N LEU A 65 -17.37 -11.98 11.11
CA LEU A 65 -17.53 -12.49 12.45
C LEU A 65 -18.76 -11.75 12.94
N GLN A 66 -19.90 -12.43 12.94
CA GLN A 66 -21.11 -11.92 13.55
C GLN A 66 -20.68 -11.40 14.92
N PRO A 67 -20.85 -10.10 15.22
CA PRO A 67 -20.65 -9.65 16.58
C PRO A 67 -21.53 -10.56 17.43
N ALA A 68 -20.93 -11.20 18.44
CA ALA A 68 -21.72 -11.94 19.40
C ALA A 68 -22.85 -11.00 19.87
N PRO A 69 -24.11 -11.45 19.91
CA PRO A 69 -25.20 -10.59 20.34
C PRO A 69 -24.87 -10.06 21.74
N ILE A 70 -24.47 -8.80 21.81
CA ILE A 70 -24.19 -8.12 23.07
C ILE A 70 -25.54 -8.07 23.81
N PRO A 71 -25.64 -8.58 25.03
CA PRO A 71 -26.89 -8.51 25.78
C PRO A 71 -27.29 -7.03 25.89
N PRO A 72 -28.58 -6.68 25.69
CA PRO A 72 -29.04 -5.33 25.96
C PRO A 72 -28.69 -5.02 27.41
N VAL A 73 -27.81 -4.03 27.62
CA VAL A 73 -27.53 -3.54 28.98
C VAL A 73 -28.87 -3.08 29.53
N PRO A 74 -29.40 -3.72 30.60
CA PRO A 74 -30.75 -3.45 31.03
C PRO A 74 -30.80 -2.05 31.63
N PHE A 75 -31.32 -1.10 30.87
CA PHE A 75 -31.85 0.14 31.43
C PHE A 75 -32.98 -0.26 32.39
N GLY A 76 -32.80 0.01 33.68
CA GLY A 76 -33.82 -0.29 34.69
C GLY A 76 -35.16 0.30 34.27
N GLN A 77 -36.20 -0.55 34.23
CA GLN A 77 -37.56 -0.13 33.89
C GLN A 77 -38.02 0.95 34.88
N SER A 78 -38.52 2.08 34.35
CA SER A 78 -39.20 3.11 35.12
C SER A 78 -40.38 2.50 35.88
N GLY A 79 -40.26 2.44 37.21
CA GLY A 79 -41.31 1.93 38.09
C GLY A 79 -42.62 2.71 37.92
N GLN A 80 -43.72 1.97 37.85
CA GLN A 80 -45.09 2.48 37.89
C GLN A 80 -45.31 3.32 39.16
N VAL A 81 -45.66 4.60 38.98
CA VAL A 81 -46.20 5.45 40.05
C VAL A 81 -47.70 5.13 40.20
N PRO A 82 -48.23 4.87 41.41
CA PRO A 82 -49.65 4.59 41.61
C PRO A 82 -50.51 5.88 41.54
N PRO A 83 -51.80 5.79 41.16
CA PRO A 83 -52.64 6.97 40.97
C PRO A 83 -53.29 7.45 42.27
N GLY A 84 -53.32 8.77 42.49
CA GLY A 84 -54.12 9.42 43.54
C GLY A 84 -53.89 10.95 43.60
N PRO A 85 -54.84 11.73 44.13
CA PRO A 85 -55.93 12.29 43.33
C PRO A 85 -55.80 13.80 43.05
N PHE A 86 -56.56 14.22 42.05
CA PHE A 86 -56.76 15.60 41.57
C PHE A 86 -56.89 16.66 42.67
N SER A 87 -56.19 17.79 42.49
CA SER A 87 -56.69 19.11 42.89
C SER A 87 -56.51 20.09 41.73
N GLN A 88 -57.62 20.76 41.38
CA GLN A 88 -57.71 21.73 40.31
C GLN A 88 -57.05 23.06 40.73
N GLY A 89 -56.17 23.57 39.88
CA GLY A 89 -55.64 24.93 39.97
C GLY A 89 -55.29 25.44 38.58
N ASN A 90 -56.20 26.23 37.99
CA ASN A 90 -56.01 26.91 36.71
C ASN A 90 -54.85 27.92 36.81
N VAL A 91 -53.79 27.70 36.02
CA VAL A 91 -52.91 28.77 35.53
C VAL A 91 -52.64 28.48 34.04
N ALA A 92 -53.00 29.44 33.19
CA ALA A 92 -52.79 29.38 31.75
C ALA A 92 -51.27 29.38 31.41
N PRO A 93 -50.83 28.70 30.33
CA PRO A 93 -49.42 28.57 30.00
C PRO A 93 -48.88 29.85 29.33
N PRO A 94 -47.62 30.26 29.56
CA PRO A 94 -46.94 31.12 28.62
C PRO A 94 -46.53 30.30 27.39
N LEU A 95 -46.83 30.87 26.23
CA LEU A 95 -46.39 30.42 24.91
C LEU A 95 -44.86 30.40 24.81
N GLY A 96 -44.30 29.32 24.26
CA GLY A 96 -42.95 29.31 23.68
C GLY A 96 -42.07 28.15 24.16
N GLY A 97 -41.79 27.20 23.27
CA GLY A 97 -40.68 26.25 23.42
C GLY A 97 -41.04 24.88 23.99
N ALA A 98 -41.98 24.15 23.36
CA ALA A 98 -42.07 22.70 23.59
C ALA A 98 -40.89 22.01 22.89
N THR A 99 -39.87 21.78 23.69
CA THR A 99 -38.74 20.87 23.54
C THR A 99 -39.12 19.57 22.82
N ASN A 100 -38.43 19.29 21.71
CA ASN A 100 -38.37 17.95 21.13
C ASN A 100 -37.57 17.04 22.07
N ALA A 101 -38.21 16.44 23.08
CA ALA A 101 -37.59 15.35 23.83
C ALA A 101 -37.47 14.13 22.88
N VAL A 102 -36.24 13.82 22.49
CA VAL A 102 -35.83 12.47 22.10
C VAL A 102 -35.58 11.76 23.44
N ASP A 103 -36.10 10.55 23.65
CA ASP A 103 -35.80 9.78 24.87
C ASP A 103 -34.31 9.39 24.88
N VAL A 104 -33.46 10.31 25.33
CA VAL A 104 -32.01 10.09 25.45
C VAL A 104 -31.77 9.22 26.68
N ARG A 105 -31.16 8.05 26.46
CA ARG A 105 -30.78 7.13 27.53
C ARG A 105 -29.33 7.40 27.92
N VAL A 106 -29.10 7.61 29.21
CA VAL A 106 -27.77 7.94 29.75
C VAL A 106 -27.44 6.96 30.86
N GLN A 107 -26.25 6.38 30.80
CA GLN A 107 -25.70 5.55 31.85
C GLN A 107 -24.25 5.93 32.06
N ALA A 108 -23.86 6.21 33.30
CA ALA A 108 -22.47 6.56 33.62
C ALA A 108 -22.04 5.89 34.92
N ILE A 109 -20.84 5.33 34.90
CA ILE A 109 -20.26 4.61 36.02
C ILE A 109 -18.91 5.20 36.38
N THR A 110 -18.67 5.44 37.68
CA THR A 110 -17.34 5.84 38.17
C THR A 110 -16.37 4.65 38.10
N GLY A 111 -15.10 4.93 37.85
CA GLY A 111 -14.05 3.91 37.75
C GLY A 111 -12.66 4.50 37.95
N GLN A 112 -11.69 3.61 38.13
CA GLN A 112 -10.27 3.94 38.30
C GLN A 112 -9.47 3.17 37.23
N PRO A 113 -8.67 3.83 36.36
CA PRO A 113 -8.40 5.27 36.32
C PRO A 113 -9.53 6.12 35.68
N TYR A 114 -10.45 5.50 34.93
CA TYR A 114 -11.55 6.20 34.26
C TYR A 114 -12.93 5.59 34.59
N GLY A 115 -13.94 6.44 34.66
CA GLY A 115 -15.34 6.05 34.53
C GLY A 115 -15.75 5.87 33.07
N VAL A 116 -16.86 5.17 32.82
CA VAL A 116 -17.41 4.95 31.47
C VAL A 116 -18.82 5.53 31.39
N ALA A 117 -19.08 6.31 30.35
CA ALA A 117 -20.41 6.84 30.07
C ALA A 117 -20.91 6.38 28.70
N VAL A 118 -22.21 6.12 28.63
CA VAL A 118 -22.93 5.71 27.42
C VAL A 118 -24.13 6.61 27.26
N ILE A 119 -24.23 7.23 26.09
CA ILE A 119 -25.39 8.01 25.67
C ILE A 119 -25.98 7.35 24.43
N GLU A 120 -27.25 6.95 24.50
CA GLU A 120 -27.98 6.35 23.39
C GLU A 120 -29.17 7.23 23.02
N MET A 121 -29.23 7.61 21.74
CA MET A 121 -30.27 8.43 21.13
C MET A 121 -31.04 7.57 20.13
N PRO A 122 -32.20 7.01 20.51
CA PRO A 122 -33.05 6.28 19.58
C PRO A 122 -33.56 7.21 18.47
N LEU A 123 -33.58 6.69 17.24
CA LEU A 123 -34.15 7.39 16.09
C LEU A 123 -35.67 7.20 16.11
N ARG A 124 -36.41 8.30 15.97
CA ARG A 124 -37.89 8.26 15.91
C ARG A 124 -38.40 7.41 14.75
N ASN A 125 -37.67 7.44 13.62
CA ASN A 125 -37.92 6.62 12.45
C ASN A 125 -36.65 5.82 12.15
N PRO A 126 -36.70 4.47 12.18
CA PRO A 126 -35.58 3.65 11.75
C PRO A 126 -35.18 3.99 10.31
N VAL A 127 -33.87 4.12 10.06
CA VAL A 127 -33.34 4.44 8.74
C VAL A 127 -32.81 3.16 8.09
N VAL A 128 -33.24 2.90 6.86
CA VAL A 128 -32.70 1.85 5.99
C VAL A 128 -31.71 2.50 5.04
N GLY A 129 -30.44 2.09 5.09
CA GLY A 129 -29.36 2.69 4.28
C GLY A 129 -28.40 3.58 5.09
N PRO A 130 -27.70 4.56 4.46
CA PRO A 130 -26.63 5.31 5.10
C PRO A 130 -27.14 6.11 6.30
N ALA A 131 -26.49 5.90 7.45
CA ALA A 131 -26.88 6.47 8.73
C ALA A 131 -26.61 7.99 8.81
N PRO A 132 -27.30 8.72 9.70
CA PRO A 132 -27.19 10.19 9.84
C PRO A 132 -25.85 10.72 10.42
N GLY A 133 -24.73 10.06 10.14
CA GLY A 133 -23.39 10.44 10.62
C GLY A 133 -23.17 10.16 12.11
N PRO A 134 -21.90 9.98 12.54
CA PRO A 134 -21.56 9.65 13.93
C PRO A 134 -21.90 10.80 14.89
N LEU A 135 -22.28 10.45 16.11
CA LEU A 135 -22.42 11.43 17.20
C LEU A 135 -21.03 11.86 17.67
N THR A 136 -20.88 13.15 17.95
CA THR A 136 -19.68 13.69 18.57
C THR A 136 -20.00 14.34 19.91
N ILE A 137 -19.00 14.31 20.79
CA ILE A 137 -19.04 14.90 22.12
C ILE A 137 -17.81 15.78 22.28
N ASP A 138 -18.02 17.00 22.75
CA ASP A 138 -16.95 17.90 23.15
C ASP A 138 -16.78 17.91 24.68
N GLY A 139 -15.56 18.16 25.14
CA GLY A 139 -15.23 18.32 26.55
C GLY A 139 -15.77 19.59 27.22
N GLU A 140 -16.35 20.53 26.45
CA GLU A 140 -16.92 21.77 26.99
C GLU A 140 -18.44 21.82 26.84
N PRO A 141 -19.20 22.25 27.87
CA PRO A 141 -18.76 22.78 29.16
C PRO A 141 -18.81 21.71 30.27
N ALA A 142 -17.82 20.82 30.36
CA ALA A 142 -17.64 20.01 31.57
C ALA A 142 -16.98 20.85 32.69
N PRO A 143 -17.27 20.58 33.99
CA PRO A 143 -16.55 21.20 35.10
C PRO A 143 -15.03 21.00 34.95
N ALA A 144 -14.21 21.93 35.45
CA ALA A 144 -12.74 21.87 35.35
C ALA A 144 -12.12 20.57 35.90
N THR A 145 -12.86 19.80 36.71
CA THR A 145 -12.45 18.53 37.33
C THR A 145 -12.80 17.28 36.51
N THR A 146 -13.65 17.38 35.49
CA THR A 146 -14.12 16.24 34.69
C THR A 146 -13.70 16.41 33.24
N LYS A 147 -12.90 15.46 32.76
CA LYS A 147 -12.41 15.44 31.38
C LYS A 147 -12.93 14.21 30.67
N ILE A 148 -13.35 14.39 29.42
CA ILE A 148 -13.86 13.33 28.55
C ILE A 148 -12.71 12.85 27.66
N TYR A 149 -12.60 11.54 27.49
CA TYR A 149 -11.55 10.89 26.73
C TYR A 149 -12.11 9.83 25.79
N TYR A 150 -11.44 9.68 24.63
CA TYR A 150 -11.65 8.60 23.65
C TYR A 150 -13.13 8.28 23.36
N PRO A 151 -13.92 9.28 22.89
CA PRO A 151 -15.30 9.03 22.49
C PRO A 151 -15.34 8.13 21.25
N VAL A 152 -16.22 7.13 21.27
CA VAL A 152 -16.51 6.24 20.15
C VAL A 152 -18.01 6.27 19.87
N SER A 153 -18.41 6.45 18.62
CA SER A 153 -19.82 6.52 18.22
C SER A 153 -20.18 5.44 17.22
N ASN A 154 -21.36 4.86 17.40
CA ASN A 154 -21.89 3.80 16.56
C ASN A 154 -23.39 3.84 16.37
N ASP A 155 -23.82 3.26 15.26
CA ASP A 155 -25.22 3.07 14.94
C ASP A 155 -25.76 1.83 15.66
N VAL A 156 -26.87 1.99 16.37
CA VAL A 156 -27.64 0.87 16.90
C VAL A 156 -28.49 0.32 15.77
N ARG A 157 -28.09 -0.84 15.25
CA ARG A 157 -28.79 -1.52 14.15
C ARG A 157 -29.59 -2.71 14.68
N VAL A 158 -30.76 -2.94 14.09
CA VAL A 158 -31.57 -4.12 14.38
C VAL A 158 -31.87 -4.83 13.08
N THR A 159 -31.68 -6.14 13.11
CA THR A 159 -32.13 -7.02 12.05
C THR A 159 -33.65 -7.18 12.15
N VAL A 160 -34.38 -6.61 11.19
CA VAL A 160 -35.83 -6.76 11.16
C VAL A 160 -36.19 -8.01 10.36
N GLY A 161 -36.61 -9.07 11.06
CA GLY A 161 -37.30 -10.20 10.45
C GLY A 161 -38.70 -9.79 9.97
N ARG A 162 -39.14 -10.29 8.82
CA ARG A 162 -40.42 -9.94 8.17
C ARG A 162 -41.62 -9.98 9.15
N PRO A 163 -42.55 -9.00 9.14
CA PRO A 163 -43.89 -9.26 9.66
C PRO A 163 -44.57 -10.35 8.80
N PRO A 164 -45.25 -11.34 9.40
CA PRO A 164 -45.89 -12.41 8.65
C PRO A 164 -46.96 -11.81 7.72
N SER A 165 -46.91 -12.14 6.44
CA SER A 165 -47.86 -11.64 5.44
C SER A 165 -49.30 -12.01 5.82
N GLU A 166 -50.16 -11.02 6.06
CA GLU A 166 -51.60 -11.20 6.34
C GLU A 166 -52.45 -11.59 5.11
N GLN A 167 -51.86 -12.15 4.04
CA GLN A 167 -52.64 -12.59 2.89
C GLN A 167 -53.01 -14.08 2.99
N PRO A 168 -54.31 -14.44 2.89
CA PRO A 168 -54.73 -15.82 2.98
C PRO A 168 -54.22 -16.60 1.77
N VAL A 169 -53.48 -17.67 2.03
CA VAL A 169 -52.99 -18.61 1.02
C VAL A 169 -54.18 -19.15 0.21
N PRO A 170 -54.22 -18.99 -1.13
CA PRO A 170 -55.32 -19.51 -1.92
C PRO A 170 -55.22 -21.02 -2.08
N GLN A 171 -56.37 -21.70 -2.01
CA GLN A 171 -56.49 -23.15 -2.11
C GLN A 171 -55.97 -23.71 -3.43
N ILE A 172 -55.37 -24.90 -3.34
CA ILE A 172 -54.72 -25.61 -4.43
C ILE A 172 -55.74 -26.04 -5.49
N GLY A 173 -55.49 -25.62 -6.74
CA GLY A 173 -56.07 -26.24 -7.93
C GLY A 173 -56.96 -25.33 -8.77
N ARG A 174 -56.35 -24.50 -9.65
CA ARG A 174 -56.77 -24.25 -11.04
C ARG A 174 -55.79 -23.28 -11.73
N GLY A 175 -55.61 -23.48 -13.04
CA GLY A 175 -54.42 -23.09 -13.79
C GLY A 175 -54.28 -21.61 -14.17
N ARG A 176 -53.01 -21.17 -14.23
CA ARG A 176 -52.38 -20.23 -15.19
C ARG A 176 -50.92 -20.03 -14.75
N LEU A 177 -49.98 -20.61 -15.51
CA LEU A 177 -48.55 -20.76 -15.18
C LEU A 177 -47.68 -19.50 -15.41
N LEU A 178 -48.24 -18.41 -15.94
CA LEU A 178 -47.45 -17.19 -16.27
C LEU A 178 -47.37 -16.17 -15.12
N ASN A 179 -48.31 -16.17 -14.18
CA ASN A 179 -48.21 -15.31 -12.98
C ASN A 179 -47.42 -15.97 -11.83
N ARG A 180 -47.07 -17.26 -11.95
CA ARG A 180 -46.23 -17.97 -10.97
C ARG A 180 -44.74 -17.71 -11.19
N VAL A 181 -44.30 -17.52 -12.43
CA VAL A 181 -42.89 -17.21 -12.71
C VAL A 181 -42.59 -15.73 -12.46
N GLY A 182 -43.54 -14.81 -12.66
CA GLY A 182 -43.37 -13.40 -12.32
C GLY A 182 -43.25 -13.13 -10.81
N ASN A 183 -44.02 -13.84 -9.98
CA ASN A 183 -43.94 -13.68 -8.53
C ASN A 183 -42.80 -14.50 -7.91
N LEU A 184 -42.47 -15.68 -8.43
CA LEU A 184 -41.32 -16.46 -7.95
C LEU A 184 -39.99 -15.84 -8.41
N ILE A 185 -39.93 -15.20 -9.59
CA ILE A 185 -38.76 -14.41 -9.99
C ILE A 185 -38.68 -13.16 -9.13
N ARG A 186 -39.78 -12.44 -8.85
CA ARG A 186 -39.72 -11.27 -7.95
C ARG A 186 -39.36 -11.64 -6.50
N GLU A 187 -39.66 -12.86 -6.05
CA GLU A 187 -39.32 -13.40 -4.73
C GLU A 187 -37.91 -14.05 -4.69
N LEU A 188 -37.36 -14.44 -5.85
CA LEU A 188 -35.97 -14.92 -5.99
C LEU A 188 -34.99 -13.81 -6.46
N THR A 189 -35.50 -12.66 -6.91
CA THR A 189 -34.70 -11.48 -7.32
C THR A 189 -34.87 -10.27 -6.40
N SER A 190 -35.77 -10.31 -5.41
CA SER A 190 -35.65 -9.43 -4.26
C SER A 190 -34.56 -10.01 -3.37
N SER A 191 -33.49 -9.27 -3.13
CA SER A 191 -32.43 -9.60 -2.17
C SER A 191 -33.06 -9.96 -0.81
N ASP A 192 -33.08 -11.26 -0.53
CA ASP A 192 -33.65 -11.87 0.68
C ASP A 192 -32.65 -11.78 1.84
N ASP A 193 -32.01 -10.61 1.99
CA ASP A 193 -31.11 -10.31 3.09
C ASP A 193 -31.88 -9.59 4.20
N ALA A 194 -31.61 -9.99 5.44
CA ALA A 194 -32.04 -9.30 6.64
C ALA A 194 -31.71 -7.80 6.51
N THR A 195 -32.73 -6.95 6.34
CA THR A 195 -32.51 -5.52 6.19
C THR A 195 -32.12 -4.95 7.55
N GLU A 196 -30.85 -4.55 7.69
CA GLU A 196 -30.41 -3.80 8.87
C GLU A 196 -31.08 -2.43 8.87
N GLN A 197 -31.78 -2.12 9.96
CA GLN A 197 -32.35 -0.81 10.19
C GLN A 197 -31.59 -0.14 11.32
N THR A 198 -31.07 1.06 11.09
CA THR A 198 -30.51 1.88 12.16
C THR A 198 -31.67 2.45 12.97
N VAL A 199 -31.80 2.02 14.23
CA VAL A 199 -32.87 2.42 15.14
C VAL A 199 -32.41 3.42 16.20
N GLY A 200 -31.12 3.70 16.28
CA GLY A 200 -30.55 4.61 17.26
C GLY A 200 -29.10 4.94 16.94
N ARG A 201 -28.58 5.99 17.58
CA ARG A 201 -27.17 6.33 17.59
C ARG A 201 -26.65 6.27 19.02
N ARG A 202 -25.47 5.72 19.22
CA ARG A 202 -24.83 5.58 20.53
C ARG A 202 -23.46 6.25 20.51
N VAL A 203 -23.09 6.84 21.63
CA VAL A 203 -21.73 7.30 21.90
C VAL A 203 -21.29 6.84 23.28
N MET A 204 -20.10 6.26 23.34
CA MET A 204 -19.46 5.80 24.57
C MET A 204 -18.16 6.57 24.76
N PHE A 205 -17.82 6.93 26.00
CA PHE A 205 -16.59 7.66 26.28
C PHE A 205 -16.10 7.39 27.70
N LEU A 206 -14.81 7.62 27.91
CA LEU A 206 -14.18 7.58 29.23
C LEU A 206 -14.24 8.96 29.88
N PHE A 207 -14.33 9.02 31.21
CA PHE A 207 -14.28 10.29 31.94
C PHE A 207 -13.58 10.18 33.30
N THR A 208 -13.17 11.32 33.85
CA THR A 208 -12.62 11.44 35.21
C THR A 208 -13.56 12.14 36.17
N GLY A 209 -13.44 11.82 37.46
CA GLY A 209 -14.25 12.40 38.52
C GLY A 209 -15.54 11.63 38.81
N ASP A 210 -16.24 12.06 39.86
CA ASP A 210 -17.47 11.45 40.37
C ASP A 210 -18.66 12.42 40.41
N GLN A 211 -18.45 13.69 40.05
CA GLN A 211 -19.48 14.70 40.05
C GLN A 211 -20.34 14.64 38.78
N PRO A 212 -21.64 14.97 38.86
CA PRO A 212 -22.47 15.17 37.69
C PRO A 212 -21.94 16.28 36.77
N PHE A 213 -22.08 16.10 35.46
CA PHE A 213 -21.66 17.07 34.45
C PHE A 213 -22.60 17.05 33.24
N SER A 214 -22.62 18.12 32.45
CA SER A 214 -23.44 18.23 31.23
C SER A 214 -22.56 18.24 29.99
N VAL A 215 -22.98 17.52 28.95
CA VAL A 215 -22.20 17.33 27.73
C VAL A 215 -23.04 17.69 26.50
N PRO A 216 -22.52 18.50 25.55
CA PRO A 216 -23.19 18.68 24.28
C PRO A 216 -23.03 17.43 23.43
N VAL A 217 -24.14 16.79 23.08
CA VAL A 217 -24.17 15.76 22.06
C VAL A 217 -24.48 16.45 20.73
N ARG A 218 -23.60 16.23 19.76
CA ARG A 218 -23.65 16.89 18.46
C ARG A 218 -23.69 15.85 17.35
N ASP A 219 -24.16 16.30 16.20
CA ASP A 219 -23.88 15.63 14.93
C ASP A 219 -23.39 16.65 13.91
N HIS A 220 -23.35 16.24 12.65
CA HIS A 220 -22.86 17.04 11.55
C HIS A 220 -23.62 18.36 11.31
N LEU A 221 -24.84 18.53 11.84
CA LEU A 221 -25.64 19.75 11.73
C LEU A 221 -25.44 20.70 12.93
N GLY A 222 -24.67 20.28 13.94
CA GLY A 222 -24.38 21.05 15.14
C GLY A 222 -24.85 20.36 16.42
N THR A 223 -25.04 21.15 17.48
CA THR A 223 -25.46 20.61 18.78
C THR A 223 -26.91 20.13 18.72
N LEU A 224 -27.12 18.83 18.92
CA LEU A 224 -28.44 18.23 18.97
C LEU A 224 -29.13 18.52 20.30
N THR A 225 -28.43 18.26 21.41
CA THR A 225 -28.94 18.45 22.76
C THR A 225 -27.82 18.50 23.78
N MET A 226 -28.08 19.11 24.93
CA MET A 226 -27.26 18.96 26.12
C MET A 226 -27.76 17.73 26.90
N VAL A 227 -26.84 16.92 27.41
CA VAL A 227 -27.13 15.70 28.15
C VAL A 227 -26.48 15.74 29.52
N ASP A 228 -27.27 15.56 30.58
CA ASP A 228 -26.78 15.50 31.96
C ASP A 228 -26.32 14.08 32.30
N VAL A 229 -25.03 13.94 32.60
CA VAL A 229 -24.37 12.70 32.96
C VAL A 229 -24.25 12.64 34.49
N ARG A 230 -24.81 11.58 35.10
CA ARG A 230 -24.78 11.34 36.55
C ARG A 230 -24.04 10.03 36.85
N PRO A 231 -22.75 10.09 37.22
CA PRO A 231 -21.98 8.89 37.53
C PRO A 231 -22.53 8.14 38.74
N VAL A 232 -22.57 6.80 38.66
CA VAL A 232 -22.96 5.89 39.75
C VAL A 232 -21.79 4.96 40.06
N THR A 233 -21.60 4.59 41.32
CA THR A 233 -20.54 3.66 41.74
C THR A 233 -21.09 2.23 41.84
N ASP A 234 -20.76 1.36 40.89
CA ASP A 234 -21.05 -0.08 40.90
C ASP A 234 -19.90 -0.87 40.24
N PRO A 235 -19.05 -1.59 41.01
CA PRO A 235 -17.88 -2.28 40.48
C PRO A 235 -18.18 -3.37 39.43
N GLY A 236 -19.32 -4.07 39.52
CA GLY A 236 -19.66 -5.13 38.58
C GLY A 236 -20.12 -4.58 37.23
N LEU A 237 -20.92 -3.53 37.29
CA LEU A 237 -21.35 -2.77 36.12
C LEU A 237 -20.20 -1.98 35.48
N ALA A 238 -19.26 -1.46 36.29
CA ALA A 238 -18.04 -0.79 35.81
C ALA A 238 -17.23 -1.66 34.83
N ARG A 239 -16.94 -2.90 35.22
CA ARG A 239 -16.19 -3.84 34.36
C ARG A 239 -16.95 -4.17 33.09
N THR A 240 -18.26 -4.40 33.18
CA THR A 240 -19.11 -4.72 32.02
C THR A 240 -19.14 -3.56 31.02
N MET A 241 -19.31 -2.33 31.51
CA MET A 241 -19.30 -1.12 30.65
C MET A 241 -17.93 -0.85 30.06
N GLN A 242 -16.84 -1.11 30.79
CA GLN A 242 -15.48 -0.99 30.28
C GLN A 242 -15.21 -2.00 29.14
N THR A 243 -15.61 -3.27 29.30
CA THR A 243 -15.51 -4.27 28.22
C THR A 243 -16.34 -3.86 27.00
N ALA A 244 -17.58 -3.42 27.20
CA ALA A 244 -18.43 -2.97 26.09
C ALA A 244 -17.83 -1.75 25.35
N TRP A 245 -17.24 -0.80 26.07
CA TRP A 245 -16.54 0.34 25.46
C TRP A 245 -15.27 -0.12 24.70
N TRP A 246 -14.55 -1.12 25.22
CA TRP A 246 -13.34 -1.66 24.60
C TRP A 246 -13.63 -2.42 23.30
N ASP A 247 -14.60 -3.33 23.32
CA ASP A 247 -15.11 -4.00 22.12
C ASP A 247 -15.55 -2.94 21.10
N GLU A 248 -16.19 -1.89 21.63
CA GLU A 248 -16.60 -0.68 20.95
C GLU A 248 -15.49 -0.04 20.10
N THR A 249 -14.46 0.35 20.84
CA THR A 249 -13.31 1.10 20.37
C THR A 249 -12.47 0.27 19.41
N THR A 250 -12.27 -1.02 19.69
CA THR A 250 -11.51 -1.93 18.82
C THR A 250 -12.23 -2.19 17.50
N ALA A 251 -13.56 -2.32 17.50
CA ALA A 251 -14.35 -2.47 16.26
C ALA A 251 -14.37 -1.19 15.41
N ALA A 252 -14.46 -0.02 16.05
CA ALA A 252 -14.34 1.26 15.36
C ALA A 252 -12.93 1.46 14.76
N ALA A 253 -11.88 1.13 15.52
CA ALA A 253 -10.50 1.17 15.04
C ALA A 253 -10.30 0.24 13.84
N LYS A 254 -10.75 -1.02 13.88
CA LYS A 254 -10.62 -1.94 12.73
C LYS A 254 -11.31 -1.38 11.48
N ARG A 255 -12.52 -0.83 11.59
CA ARG A 255 -13.19 -0.17 10.44
C ARG A 255 -12.39 1.00 9.87
N GLN A 256 -11.76 1.79 10.73
CA GLN A 256 -10.90 2.90 10.29
C GLN A 256 -9.63 2.39 9.59
N ILE A 257 -9.02 1.33 10.10
CA ILE A 257 -7.85 0.67 9.50
C ILE A 257 -8.20 0.10 8.12
N ASP A 258 -9.36 -0.54 8.00
CA ASP A 258 -9.78 -1.21 6.76
C ASP A 258 -10.21 -0.24 5.66
N ALA A 259 -10.54 1.00 6.04
CA ALA A 259 -11.01 2.04 5.13
C ALA A 259 -9.90 3.00 4.67
N THR A 260 -8.72 2.98 5.30
CA THR A 260 -7.66 3.97 5.04
C THR A 260 -6.60 3.48 4.07
N ASP A 261 -6.14 4.39 3.19
CA ASP A 261 -4.97 4.21 2.32
C ASP A 261 -3.69 4.81 2.95
N THR A 262 -3.78 5.36 4.16
CA THR A 262 -2.63 5.87 4.93
C THR A 262 -2.21 4.89 6.02
N PRO A 263 -0.93 4.91 6.48
CA PRO A 263 -0.49 4.08 7.60
C PRO A 263 -1.40 4.25 8.84
N PRO A 264 -2.02 3.18 9.36
CA PRO A 264 -2.96 3.21 10.47
C PRO A 264 -2.30 3.42 11.85
N TRP A 265 -1.25 4.23 11.93
CA TRP A 265 -0.41 4.34 13.14
C TRP A 265 -1.14 4.96 14.33
N VAL A 266 -2.02 5.94 14.12
CA VAL A 266 -2.81 6.56 15.18
C VAL A 266 -3.77 5.56 15.86
N PRO A 267 -4.70 4.89 15.14
CA PRO A 267 -5.58 3.90 15.77
C PRO A 267 -4.80 2.72 16.35
N THR A 268 -3.71 2.28 15.70
CA THR A 268 -2.85 1.21 16.21
C THR A 268 -2.19 1.59 17.54
N TYR A 269 -1.61 2.79 17.63
CA TYR A 269 -1.00 3.31 18.85
C TYR A 269 -2.03 3.43 19.98
N LEU A 270 -3.20 4.00 19.70
CA LEU A 270 -4.24 4.20 20.72
C LEU A 270 -4.73 2.88 21.30
N ILE A 271 -4.94 1.86 20.47
CA ILE A 271 -5.32 0.53 20.95
C ILE A 271 -4.20 -0.07 21.81
N ALA A 272 -2.94 -0.02 21.39
CA ALA A 272 -1.84 -0.55 22.21
C ALA A 272 -1.69 0.19 23.56
N MET A 273 -1.71 1.52 23.52
CA MET A 273 -1.57 2.37 24.71
C MET A 273 -2.73 2.16 25.69
N LEU A 274 -3.98 2.11 25.21
CA LEU A 274 -5.15 1.87 26.06
C LEU A 274 -5.17 0.44 26.61
N SER A 275 -4.77 -0.55 25.81
CA SER A 275 -4.62 -1.93 26.25
C SER A 275 -3.65 -2.04 27.42
N GLY A 276 -2.47 -1.43 27.31
CA GLY A 276 -1.47 -1.38 28.39
C GLY A 276 -1.97 -0.65 29.63
N ARG A 277 -2.45 0.60 29.48
CA ARG A 277 -2.86 1.44 30.63
C ARG A 277 -4.08 0.92 31.40
N LEU A 278 -4.99 0.24 30.71
CA LEU A 278 -6.23 -0.28 31.30
C LEU A 278 -6.17 -1.78 31.60
N ASN A 279 -5.03 -2.43 31.30
CA ASN A 279 -4.86 -3.88 31.41
C ASN A 279 -5.96 -4.66 30.66
N LEU A 280 -6.24 -4.23 29.44
CA LEU A 280 -7.22 -4.85 28.52
C LEU A 280 -6.49 -5.70 27.49
N PRO A 281 -7.08 -6.82 27.01
CA PRO A 281 -6.43 -7.65 26.00
C PRO A 281 -6.36 -6.95 24.65
N LEU A 282 -5.23 -7.11 23.95
CA LEU A 282 -5.11 -6.72 22.54
C LEU A 282 -6.10 -7.54 21.69
N PRO A 283 -6.75 -6.92 20.69
CA PRO A 283 -7.68 -7.63 19.83
C PRO A 283 -6.95 -8.63 18.92
N ALA A 284 -7.65 -9.68 18.47
CA ALA A 284 -7.04 -10.77 17.72
C ALA A 284 -6.45 -10.36 16.36
N TRP A 285 -6.93 -9.26 15.77
CA TRP A 285 -6.42 -8.69 14.52
C TRP A 285 -5.20 -7.78 14.73
N PHE A 286 -4.86 -7.41 15.96
CA PHE A 286 -3.81 -6.43 16.24
C PHE A 286 -2.44 -6.92 15.76
N GLY A 287 -1.73 -6.07 15.00
CA GLY A 287 -0.40 -6.39 14.47
C GLY A 287 -0.37 -7.60 13.54
N ARG A 288 -1.53 -8.02 13.01
CA ARG A 288 -1.61 -9.02 11.94
C ARG A 288 -1.99 -8.31 10.66
N GLY A 289 -1.27 -8.59 9.57
CA GLY A 289 -1.78 -8.31 8.23
C GLY A 289 -3.14 -9.00 8.03
N ASP A 290 -3.95 -8.48 7.10
CA ASP A 290 -5.23 -9.11 6.74
C ASP A 290 -4.99 -10.56 6.28
N GLU A 291 -5.34 -11.49 7.17
CA GLU A 291 -5.51 -12.93 6.97
C GLU A 291 -4.27 -13.82 6.69
N THR A 292 -4.08 -14.75 7.64
CA THR A 292 -3.50 -16.10 7.56
C THR A 292 -3.38 -16.78 6.17
N GLU A 293 -2.41 -16.39 5.35
CA GLU A 293 -1.71 -17.32 4.47
C GLU A 293 -0.24 -17.34 4.87
N THR A 294 0.38 -18.51 4.80
CA THR A 294 1.82 -18.66 4.99
C THR A 294 2.49 -17.90 3.86
N GLU A 295 2.75 -16.60 4.06
CA GLU A 295 3.40 -15.77 3.06
C GLU A 295 4.73 -16.44 2.70
N ASP A 296 4.93 -16.66 1.41
CA ASP A 296 6.16 -17.22 0.87
C ASP A 296 7.33 -16.36 1.42
N PRO A 297 8.29 -16.96 2.17
CA PRO A 297 9.40 -16.22 2.73
C PRO A 297 10.11 -15.32 1.72
N LEU A 298 10.14 -15.72 0.44
CA LEU A 298 10.74 -14.95 -0.65
C LEU A 298 9.95 -13.67 -0.95
N LEU A 299 8.62 -13.79 -1.08
CA LEU A 299 7.74 -12.63 -1.32
C LEU A 299 7.79 -11.66 -0.15
N HIS A 300 7.75 -12.18 1.07
CA HIS A 300 7.85 -11.36 2.27
C HIS A 300 9.21 -10.64 2.34
N THR A 301 10.33 -11.30 1.98
CA THR A 301 11.64 -10.61 1.87
C THR A 301 11.62 -9.49 0.83
N LEU A 302 10.97 -9.68 -0.32
CA LEU A 302 10.80 -8.62 -1.32
C LEU A 302 9.93 -7.47 -0.82
N GLU A 303 8.89 -7.74 -0.03
CA GLU A 303 8.08 -6.71 0.63
C GLU A 303 8.90 -5.88 1.61
N TRP A 304 9.82 -6.51 2.36
CA TRP A 304 10.77 -5.80 3.23
C TRP A 304 11.72 -4.89 2.42
N ILE A 305 12.37 -5.44 1.40
CA ILE A 305 13.33 -4.70 0.56
C ILE A 305 12.62 -3.56 -0.19
N GLY A 306 11.40 -3.81 -0.68
CA GLY A 306 10.58 -2.85 -1.40
C GLY A 306 9.89 -1.81 -0.51
N GLY A 307 9.98 -1.92 0.82
CA GLY A 307 9.35 -0.98 1.75
C GLY A 307 7.82 -1.02 1.73
N ALA A 308 7.23 -2.20 1.55
CA ALA A 308 5.79 -2.35 1.49
C ALA A 308 5.13 -1.81 2.77
N ALA A 309 4.10 -0.98 2.62
CA ALA A 309 3.43 -0.33 3.75
C ALA A 309 2.92 -1.31 4.82
N GLY A 310 2.55 -2.54 4.41
CA GLY A 310 2.15 -3.62 5.32
C GLY A 310 3.23 -3.98 6.33
N VAL A 311 4.49 -4.06 5.90
CA VAL A 311 5.65 -4.37 6.75
C VAL A 311 5.87 -3.28 7.79
N ALA A 312 5.88 -2.00 7.37
CA ALA A 312 6.04 -0.88 8.28
C ALA A 312 4.90 -0.83 9.33
N ASN A 313 3.67 -1.17 8.94
CA ASN A 313 2.53 -1.24 9.85
C ASN A 313 2.66 -2.38 10.87
N GLU A 314 3.16 -3.55 10.47
CA GLU A 314 3.45 -4.66 11.38
C GLU A 314 4.52 -4.27 12.40
N VAL A 315 5.63 -3.71 11.92
CA VAL A 315 6.73 -3.20 12.77
C VAL A 315 6.21 -2.19 13.79
N PHE A 316 5.43 -1.21 13.33
CA PHE A 316 4.84 -0.21 14.19
C PHE A 316 3.90 -0.82 15.25
N ALA A 317 3.04 -1.76 14.87
CA ALA A 317 2.13 -2.41 15.80
C ALA A 317 2.87 -3.20 16.88
N VAL A 318 3.92 -3.94 16.51
CA VAL A 318 4.75 -4.69 17.46
C VAL A 318 5.48 -3.76 18.43
N ALA A 319 6.05 -2.67 17.92
CA ALA A 319 6.69 -1.63 18.73
C ALA A 319 5.69 -1.00 19.72
N ALA A 320 4.48 -0.66 19.26
CA ALA A 320 3.43 -0.06 20.08
C ALA A 320 2.98 -0.98 21.22
N ALA A 321 2.92 -2.29 20.98
CA ALA A 321 2.54 -3.30 21.96
C ALA A 321 3.64 -3.59 23.01
N GLY A 322 4.85 -3.03 22.87
CA GLY A 322 5.95 -3.31 23.78
C GLY A 322 6.53 -4.71 23.61
N GLY A 323 6.70 -5.18 22.38
CA GLY A 323 7.42 -6.41 22.08
C GLY A 323 8.64 -6.14 21.20
N PRO A 324 9.76 -6.87 21.34
CA PRO A 324 10.76 -6.91 20.28
C PRO A 324 10.12 -7.55 19.04
N LEU A 325 10.48 -7.02 17.86
CA LEU A 325 10.01 -7.27 16.48
C LEU A 325 9.66 -8.71 16.02
N GLN A 326 9.65 -9.73 16.87
CA GLN A 326 9.20 -11.08 16.53
C GLN A 326 8.41 -11.77 17.66
N GLN A 327 8.13 -11.11 18.78
CA GLN A 327 7.37 -11.69 19.89
C GLN A 327 5.87 -11.64 19.60
N THR A 328 5.46 -12.44 18.61
CA THR A 328 4.05 -12.79 18.42
C THR A 328 3.57 -13.58 19.63
N LEU A 329 3.02 -12.89 20.65
CA LEU A 329 1.95 -13.34 21.55
C LEU A 329 2.06 -14.74 22.22
N ARG A 330 3.21 -15.43 22.18
CA ARG A 330 3.33 -16.84 22.62
C ARG A 330 4.60 -17.22 23.38
N ASP A 331 5.67 -16.41 23.37
CA ASP A 331 6.90 -16.72 24.14
C ASP A 331 7.48 -15.46 24.82
N PRO A 332 7.32 -15.30 26.15
CA PRO A 332 7.86 -14.19 26.91
C PRO A 332 9.32 -14.49 27.27
N THR A 333 10.25 -14.27 26.34
CA THR A 333 11.68 -14.33 26.65
C THR A 333 12.21 -12.89 26.78
N PRO A 334 13.02 -12.56 27.81
CA PRO A 334 13.55 -11.20 27.99
C PRO A 334 14.35 -10.71 26.77
N THR A 335 14.46 -9.38 26.66
CA THR A 335 15.24 -8.67 25.63
C THR A 335 16.59 -9.35 25.39
N GLN A 336 16.82 -9.77 24.15
CA GLN A 336 18.05 -10.47 23.78
C GLN A 336 19.13 -9.44 23.43
N VAL A 337 20.31 -9.55 24.05
CA VAL A 337 21.48 -8.74 23.69
C VAL A 337 22.04 -9.23 22.35
N ALA A 338 22.46 -8.30 21.48
CA ALA A 338 23.16 -8.63 20.25
C ALA A 338 24.59 -9.15 20.56
N ALA A 339 24.70 -10.46 20.76
CA ALA A 339 25.93 -11.13 21.19
C ALA A 339 26.38 -12.27 20.28
N LEU A 340 25.58 -12.62 19.26
CA LEU A 340 25.96 -13.62 18.26
C LEU A 340 26.65 -12.94 17.07
N PRO A 341 27.55 -13.63 16.37
CA PRO A 341 28.07 -13.14 15.09
C PRO A 341 26.96 -13.09 14.04
N LEU A 342 27.18 -12.34 12.96
CA LEU A 342 26.30 -12.36 11.79
C LEU A 342 26.06 -13.80 11.30
N PRO A 343 24.82 -14.17 10.97
CA PRO A 343 24.52 -15.43 10.31
C PRO A 343 25.14 -15.48 8.91
N ALA A 344 25.32 -16.68 8.36
CA ALA A 344 25.88 -16.85 7.02
C ALA A 344 24.92 -16.35 5.94
N SER A 345 25.46 -15.64 4.94
CA SER A 345 24.73 -15.18 3.75
C SER A 345 24.20 -16.34 2.91
N PRO A 346 23.23 -16.09 2.00
CA PRO A 346 22.81 -17.12 1.06
C PRO A 346 23.99 -17.63 0.24
N VAL A 347 23.97 -18.91 -0.12
CA VAL A 347 25.07 -19.54 -0.86
C VAL A 347 24.92 -19.22 -2.35
N TRP A 348 25.58 -18.15 -2.79
CA TRP A 348 25.64 -17.78 -4.20
C TRP A 348 26.72 -18.56 -4.96
N GLN A 349 26.39 -19.01 -6.17
CA GLN A 349 27.39 -19.51 -7.12
C GLN A 349 27.94 -18.35 -7.96
N PRO A 350 29.21 -18.42 -8.39
CA PRO A 350 29.75 -17.42 -9.30
C PRO A 350 28.91 -17.33 -10.57
N PRO A 351 28.70 -16.12 -11.14
CA PRO A 351 27.92 -15.96 -12.35
C PRO A 351 28.46 -16.83 -13.48
N VAL A 352 27.58 -17.55 -14.18
CA VAL A 352 27.93 -18.43 -15.30
C VAL A 352 27.93 -17.66 -16.64
N SER A 353 28.17 -16.36 -16.59
CA SER A 353 28.17 -15.52 -17.79
C SER A 353 29.44 -15.72 -18.59
N THR A 354 29.27 -16.05 -19.88
CA THR A 354 30.38 -16.07 -20.82
C THR A 354 30.59 -14.66 -21.34
N ALA A 355 31.82 -14.15 -21.23
CA ALA A 355 32.18 -12.85 -21.79
C ALA A 355 31.82 -12.77 -23.29
N PRO A 356 31.37 -11.61 -23.77
CA PRO A 356 31.14 -11.41 -25.20
C PRO A 356 32.43 -11.63 -26.00
N VAL A 357 32.30 -12.11 -27.24
CA VAL A 357 33.44 -12.45 -28.10
C VAL A 357 34.30 -11.22 -28.41
N GLU A 358 33.66 -10.05 -28.55
CA GLU A 358 34.30 -8.75 -28.66
C GLU A 358 33.77 -7.83 -27.54
N PRO A 359 34.64 -7.10 -26.82
CA PRO A 359 34.19 -6.20 -25.77
C PRO A 359 33.42 -5.02 -26.39
N PRO A 360 32.21 -4.70 -25.90
CA PRO A 360 31.44 -3.58 -26.41
C PRO A 360 32.08 -2.23 -26.06
N ALA A 361 31.68 -1.18 -26.76
CA ALA A 361 31.97 0.17 -26.32
C ALA A 361 31.25 0.46 -24.98
N ILE A 362 31.99 0.98 -24.01
CA ILE A 362 31.50 1.33 -22.69
C ILE A 362 31.78 2.80 -22.42
N GLU A 363 30.86 3.46 -21.73
CA GLU A 363 30.98 4.84 -21.32
C GLU A 363 31.95 5.04 -20.14
N VAL A 364 32.61 6.21 -20.10
CA VAL A 364 33.60 6.60 -19.07
C VAL A 364 33.03 6.54 -17.65
N LEU A 365 31.74 6.84 -17.48
CA LEU A 365 31.08 6.81 -16.17
C LEU A 365 31.16 5.42 -15.54
N ALA A 366 30.86 4.36 -16.29
CA ALA A 366 30.81 2.99 -15.78
C ALA A 366 32.19 2.47 -15.32
N GLU A 367 33.29 3.06 -15.82
CA GLU A 367 34.66 2.76 -15.38
C GLU A 367 34.97 3.26 -13.96
N HIS A 368 34.10 4.09 -13.38
CA HIS A 368 34.25 4.63 -12.03
C HIS A 368 33.16 4.18 -11.06
N VAL A 369 32.22 3.34 -11.52
CA VAL A 369 31.12 2.84 -10.69
C VAL A 369 31.56 1.56 -9.98
N PRO A 370 31.40 1.44 -8.65
CA PRO A 370 31.61 0.18 -7.95
C PRO A 370 30.68 -0.94 -8.47
N PRO A 371 31.18 -2.17 -8.71
CA PRO A 371 30.38 -3.29 -9.22
C PRO A 371 29.10 -3.57 -8.41
N GLU A 372 29.16 -3.29 -7.12
CA GLU A 372 28.11 -3.56 -6.17
C GLU A 372 27.00 -2.46 -6.12
N CYS A 373 27.07 -1.46 -7.01
CA CYS A 373 26.06 -0.40 -7.12
C CYS A 373 25.08 -0.65 -8.28
N PHE A 374 23.83 -0.20 -8.12
CA PHE A 374 22.98 0.06 -9.28
C PHE A 374 23.52 1.29 -10.04
N TYR A 375 23.19 1.35 -11.33
CA TYR A 375 23.69 2.39 -12.22
C TYR A 375 22.57 2.89 -13.14
N LEU A 376 22.11 4.11 -12.90
CA LEU A 376 21.08 4.80 -13.68
C LEU A 376 21.73 5.97 -14.44
N ARG A 377 22.02 5.77 -15.72
CA ARG A 377 22.70 6.72 -16.60
C ARG A 377 21.70 7.47 -17.48
N TYR A 378 21.89 8.78 -17.66
CA TYR A 378 21.05 9.60 -18.53
C TYR A 378 21.64 9.81 -19.94
N GLY A 379 22.91 9.53 -20.15
CA GLY A 379 23.59 9.69 -21.45
C GLY A 379 23.93 11.13 -21.81
N SER A 380 23.20 12.10 -21.26
CA SER A 380 23.48 13.54 -21.34
C SER A 380 22.81 14.30 -20.19
N PHE A 381 23.29 15.51 -19.91
CA PHE A 381 22.65 16.38 -18.92
C PHE A 381 21.24 16.84 -19.34
N GLU A 382 20.96 16.95 -20.63
CA GLU A 382 19.63 17.32 -21.14
C GLU A 382 18.58 16.25 -20.86
N ASN A 383 18.95 14.97 -20.97
CA ASN A 383 18.09 13.85 -20.64
C ASN A 383 17.75 13.82 -19.13
N TYR A 384 18.73 14.15 -18.27
CA TYR A 384 18.46 14.33 -16.83
C TYR A 384 17.46 15.46 -16.57
N LEU A 385 17.60 16.61 -17.23
CA LEU A 385 16.65 17.71 -17.08
C LEU A 385 15.23 17.30 -17.54
N TRP A 386 15.11 16.58 -18.65
CA TRP A 386 13.83 16.02 -19.09
C TRP A 386 13.22 15.07 -18.05
N PHE A 387 14.01 14.12 -17.52
CA PHE A 387 13.55 13.17 -16.51
C PHE A 387 13.08 13.88 -15.24
N ARG A 388 13.81 14.92 -14.80
CA ARG A 388 13.42 15.71 -13.65
C ARG A 388 12.14 16.51 -13.90
N ASP A 389 12.04 17.15 -15.06
CA ASP A 389 10.85 17.94 -15.41
C ASP A 389 9.61 17.03 -15.56
N LEU A 390 9.76 15.81 -16.09
CA LEU A 390 8.71 14.78 -16.06
C LEU A 390 8.30 14.45 -14.62
N THR A 391 9.26 14.20 -13.73
CA THR A 391 8.97 13.90 -12.31
C THR A 391 8.24 15.05 -11.61
N LEU A 392 8.64 16.31 -11.85
CA LEU A 392 8.00 17.50 -11.27
C LEU A 392 6.57 17.75 -11.78
N GLU A 393 6.31 17.49 -13.06
CA GLU A 393 4.98 17.60 -13.69
C GLU A 393 3.93 16.74 -12.97
N TYR A 394 4.36 15.63 -12.35
CA TYR A 394 3.50 14.69 -11.63
C TYR A 394 3.71 14.72 -10.11
N GLY A 395 4.12 15.86 -9.54
CA GLY A 395 4.18 16.06 -8.10
C GLY A 395 5.44 15.52 -7.42
N GLY A 396 6.56 15.46 -8.16
CA GLY A 396 7.86 15.05 -7.63
C GLY A 396 8.08 13.54 -7.56
N ASP A 397 7.12 12.74 -8.02
CA ASP A 397 7.18 11.28 -8.02
C ASP A 397 6.37 10.70 -9.20
N ILE A 398 7.06 10.03 -10.12
CA ILE A 398 6.46 9.36 -11.29
C ILE A 398 5.48 8.27 -10.86
N SER A 399 5.64 7.67 -9.67
CA SER A 399 4.70 6.68 -9.14
C SER A 399 3.29 7.26 -8.99
N ARG A 400 3.14 8.59 -8.82
CA ARG A 400 1.84 9.28 -8.75
C ARG A 400 1.10 9.32 -10.08
N MET A 401 1.78 9.12 -11.20
CA MET A 401 1.13 9.00 -12.52
C MET A 401 0.09 7.88 -12.53
N ILE A 402 0.32 6.85 -11.70
CA ILE A 402 -0.49 5.62 -11.64
C ILE A 402 -1.13 5.45 -10.24
N THR A 403 -0.48 5.90 -9.17
CA THR A 403 -0.94 5.71 -7.79
C THR A 403 -1.59 6.98 -7.21
N LEU A 404 -2.88 6.89 -6.84
CA LEU A 404 -3.65 7.97 -6.22
C LEU A 404 -3.45 7.96 -4.69
N ARG A 405 -2.20 8.14 -4.24
CA ARG A 405 -1.84 8.08 -2.82
C ARG A 405 -2.26 9.34 -2.04
N GLY A 406 -2.64 9.16 -0.78
CA GLY A 406 -3.00 10.24 0.16
C GLY A 406 -1.83 10.88 0.90
N ILE A 407 -0.59 10.47 0.60
CA ILE A 407 0.64 11.00 1.19
C ILE A 407 1.57 11.39 0.06
N SER A 408 2.14 12.59 0.13
CA SER A 408 3.17 13.04 -0.78
C SER A 408 4.55 12.57 -0.30
N ASN A 409 5.21 11.72 -1.07
CA ASN A 409 6.63 11.40 -0.86
C ASN A 409 7.47 12.49 -1.56
N GLU A 410 8.14 13.33 -0.77
CA GLU A 410 9.09 14.36 -1.25
C GLU A 410 10.52 13.81 -1.33
N SER A 411 10.68 12.51 -1.59
CA SER A 411 11.94 11.78 -1.45
C SER A 411 13.03 12.31 -2.41
N ALA A 412 12.65 12.77 -3.60
CA ALA A 412 13.57 13.44 -4.53
C ALA A 412 14.07 14.79 -4.00
N GLU A 413 13.18 15.65 -3.51
CA GLU A 413 13.54 16.96 -2.95
C GLU A 413 14.39 16.80 -1.67
N ARG A 414 14.05 15.81 -0.84
CA ARG A 414 14.80 15.44 0.35
C ARG A 414 16.21 14.98 -0.02
N LEU A 415 16.35 14.17 -1.06
CA LEU A 415 17.67 13.73 -1.54
C LEU A 415 18.50 14.89 -2.11
N GLU A 416 17.90 15.75 -2.94
CA GLU A 416 18.59 16.95 -3.47
C GLU A 416 19.07 17.86 -2.33
N ARG A 417 18.23 18.05 -1.30
CA ARG A 417 18.58 18.79 -0.09
C ARG A 417 19.69 18.09 0.70
N GLN A 418 19.61 16.77 0.88
CA GLN A 418 20.60 15.99 1.62
C GLN A 418 21.98 16.04 0.95
N LEU A 419 22.03 15.94 -0.38
CA LEU A 419 23.27 16.03 -1.16
C LEU A 419 23.76 17.48 -1.33
N GLY A 420 22.92 18.48 -1.06
CA GLY A 420 23.23 19.90 -1.27
C GLY A 420 23.41 20.26 -2.75
N VAL A 421 22.73 19.55 -3.65
CA VAL A 421 22.81 19.75 -5.10
C VAL A 421 21.49 20.37 -5.58
N GLN A 422 21.38 21.70 -5.51
CA GLN A 422 20.21 22.42 -6.01
C GLN A 422 20.42 22.87 -7.46
N THR A 423 19.49 22.52 -8.34
CA THR A 423 19.57 22.97 -9.73
C THR A 423 18.79 24.28 -9.95
N ASN A 424 19.50 25.40 -9.88
CA ASN A 424 18.92 26.71 -10.18
C ASN A 424 18.83 26.97 -11.70
N ALA A 425 18.04 27.97 -12.11
CA ALA A 425 17.86 28.34 -13.53
C ALA A 425 19.20 28.58 -14.27
N MET A 426 20.20 29.14 -13.58
CA MET A 426 21.55 29.34 -14.12
C MET A 426 22.30 28.01 -14.31
N SER A 427 22.15 27.05 -13.38
CA SER A 427 22.71 25.70 -13.48
C SER A 427 22.06 24.91 -14.63
N ARG A 428 20.75 25.07 -14.86
CA ARG A 428 20.07 24.49 -16.05
C ARG A 428 20.65 25.00 -17.37
N LEU A 429 20.89 26.30 -17.49
CA LEU A 429 21.38 26.94 -18.73
C LEU A 429 22.86 26.64 -19.02
N LEU A 430 23.70 26.57 -17.98
CA LEU A 430 25.14 26.35 -18.13
C LEU A 430 25.54 24.87 -17.97
N GLY A 431 24.70 24.05 -17.37
CA GLY A 431 24.95 22.62 -17.12
C GLY A 431 25.41 21.85 -18.35
N PRO A 432 24.69 21.90 -19.49
CA PRO A 432 25.11 21.21 -20.72
C PRO A 432 26.48 21.66 -21.27
N SER A 433 26.97 22.85 -20.89
CA SER A 433 28.28 23.35 -21.33
C SER A 433 29.44 22.83 -20.47
N VAL A 434 29.17 22.36 -19.26
CA VAL A 434 30.18 21.93 -18.26
C VAL A 434 30.09 20.44 -17.94
N ILE A 435 28.91 19.83 -18.07
CA ILE A 435 28.62 18.42 -17.81
C ILE A 435 28.38 17.73 -19.15
N GLU A 436 29.07 16.61 -19.37
CA GLU A 436 28.90 15.76 -20.55
C GLU A 436 27.78 14.76 -20.32
N ASP A 437 27.86 14.05 -19.20
CA ASP A 437 26.94 12.97 -18.83
C ASP A 437 26.76 12.94 -17.30
N GLN A 438 25.69 12.31 -16.85
CA GLN A 438 25.34 12.17 -15.45
C GLN A 438 24.73 10.79 -15.20
N ALA A 439 25.02 10.23 -14.02
CA ALA A 439 24.39 9.02 -13.54
C ALA A 439 24.04 9.13 -12.05
N LEU A 440 23.03 8.37 -11.63
CA LEU A 440 22.72 8.09 -10.23
C LEU A 440 23.23 6.68 -9.92
N ILE A 441 23.97 6.55 -8.82
CA ILE A 441 24.50 5.26 -8.35
C ILE A 441 24.15 5.05 -6.89
N GLY A 442 23.97 3.81 -6.48
CA GLY A 442 23.70 3.50 -5.09
C GLY A 442 23.71 2.01 -4.78
N ARG A 443 23.65 1.68 -3.50
CA ARG A 443 23.63 0.29 -3.01
C ARG A 443 22.21 -0.22 -2.77
N ASP A 444 21.25 0.70 -2.63
CA ASP A 444 19.85 0.41 -2.39
C ASP A 444 18.94 1.54 -2.88
N MET A 445 17.65 1.27 -3.04
CA MET A 445 16.63 2.22 -3.50
C MET A 445 15.69 2.69 -2.39
N TYR A 446 16.06 2.53 -1.11
CA TYR A 446 15.18 2.84 0.02
C TYR A 446 15.20 4.35 0.35
N LEU A 447 14.71 5.15 -0.60
CA LEU A 447 14.82 6.63 -0.60
C LEU A 447 14.05 7.27 0.56
N ASP A 448 12.99 6.63 1.04
CA ASP A 448 12.09 7.21 2.04
C ASP A 448 12.75 7.41 3.41
N ASP A 449 13.76 6.62 3.77
CA ASP A 449 14.47 6.74 5.06
C ASP A 449 15.96 7.12 4.93
N GLY A 450 16.48 7.32 3.73
CA GLY A 450 17.90 7.65 3.48
C GLY A 450 18.69 6.48 2.90
N ALA A 451 18.53 6.24 1.59
CA ALA A 451 19.28 5.24 0.84
C ALA A 451 20.78 5.56 0.77
N SER A 452 21.63 4.55 0.54
CA SER A 452 23.02 4.76 0.15
C SER A 452 23.10 5.14 -1.33
N ILE A 453 23.23 6.45 -1.63
CA ILE A 453 23.09 6.95 -3.01
C ILE A 453 23.98 8.18 -3.29
N GLY A 454 24.37 8.33 -4.56
CA GLY A 454 25.14 9.47 -5.03
C GLY A 454 24.93 9.79 -6.51
N VAL A 455 25.22 11.03 -6.87
CA VAL A 455 25.18 11.56 -8.23
C VAL A 455 26.59 11.65 -8.76
N LEU A 456 26.84 10.94 -9.87
CA LEU A 456 28.10 10.90 -10.58
C LEU A 456 28.03 11.77 -11.83
N PHE A 457 28.99 12.67 -11.98
CA PHE A 457 29.09 13.60 -13.11
C PHE A 457 30.32 13.28 -13.96
N HIS A 458 30.15 13.19 -15.28
CA HIS A 458 31.24 13.23 -16.24
C HIS A 458 31.39 14.68 -16.72
N ALA A 459 32.49 15.33 -16.36
CA ALA A 459 32.67 16.76 -16.63
C ALA A 459 33.39 17.01 -17.95
N LYS A 460 32.84 17.90 -18.78
CA LYS A 460 33.58 18.51 -19.92
C LYS A 460 34.74 19.36 -19.42
N ASN A 461 34.56 20.00 -18.27
CA ASN A 461 35.59 20.78 -17.59
C ASN A 461 35.49 20.60 -16.06
N VAL A 462 36.30 19.68 -15.53
CA VAL A 462 36.35 19.32 -14.11
C VAL A 462 36.62 20.53 -13.22
N PHE A 463 37.51 21.45 -13.64
CA PHE A 463 37.84 22.63 -12.84
C PHE A 463 36.63 23.55 -12.65
N LEU A 464 35.88 23.83 -13.72
CA LEU A 464 34.68 24.68 -13.65
C LEU A 464 33.58 24.01 -12.82
N LEU A 465 33.34 22.71 -13.04
CA LEU A 465 32.31 21.98 -12.28
C LEU A 465 32.64 21.97 -10.78
N ARG A 466 33.86 21.57 -10.43
CA ARG A 466 34.35 21.59 -9.04
C ARG A 466 34.24 22.97 -8.40
N SER A 467 34.64 24.03 -9.12
CA SER A 467 34.55 25.39 -8.60
C SER A 467 33.10 25.81 -8.33
N SER A 468 32.17 25.41 -9.21
CA SER A 468 30.74 25.68 -9.03
C SER A 468 30.19 24.93 -7.82
N LEU A 469 30.40 23.62 -7.75
CA LEU A 469 29.92 22.77 -6.65
C LEU A 469 30.46 23.25 -5.30
N ASN A 470 31.75 23.57 -5.21
CA ASN A 470 32.34 24.12 -3.98
C ASN A 470 31.77 25.49 -3.63
N SER A 471 31.50 26.36 -4.60
CA SER A 471 30.89 27.65 -4.33
C SER A 471 29.48 27.51 -3.74
N ASP A 472 28.69 26.57 -4.24
CA ASP A 472 27.33 26.35 -3.76
C ASP A 472 27.33 25.70 -2.36
N ARG A 473 28.24 24.75 -2.12
CA ARG A 473 28.44 24.14 -0.79
C ARG A 473 28.90 25.14 0.26
N THR A 474 29.83 26.04 -0.08
CA THR A 474 30.27 27.10 0.83
C THR A 474 29.13 28.06 1.15
N LYS A 475 28.35 28.50 0.15
CA LYS A 475 27.18 29.36 0.39
C LYS A 475 26.16 28.69 1.31
N LEU A 476 25.91 27.40 1.09
CA LEU A 476 24.97 26.64 1.92
C LEU A 476 25.47 26.54 3.37
N ALA A 477 26.75 26.21 3.57
CA ALA A 477 27.38 26.17 4.90
C ALA A 477 27.40 27.55 5.60
N ASP A 478 27.61 28.63 4.86
CA ASP A 478 27.62 29.99 5.40
C ASP A 478 26.19 30.48 5.76
N SER A 479 25.15 29.89 5.16
CA SER A 479 23.75 30.28 5.37
C SER A 479 23.06 29.57 6.54
N ASP A 480 23.64 28.48 7.05
CA ASP A 480 23.05 27.63 8.08
C ASP A 480 24.11 27.20 9.10
N GLU A 481 24.02 27.72 10.33
CA GLU A 481 24.95 27.44 11.42
C GLU A 481 24.95 25.96 11.86
N SER A 482 23.92 25.18 11.51
CA SER A 482 23.85 23.75 11.78
C SER A 482 24.73 22.90 10.85
N LEU A 483 25.21 23.50 9.74
CA LEU A 483 26.01 22.83 8.72
C LEU A 483 27.50 23.05 8.93
N THR A 484 28.26 21.99 8.74
CA THR A 484 29.71 22.04 8.78
C THR A 484 30.30 21.54 7.47
N LEU A 485 31.18 22.36 6.87
CA LEU A 485 31.97 22.00 5.69
C LEU A 485 33.42 21.76 6.10
N LYS A 486 33.91 20.53 5.91
CA LYS A 486 35.27 20.13 6.29
C LYS A 486 35.92 19.25 5.23
N LYS A 487 37.26 19.26 5.18
CA LYS A 487 38.03 18.24 4.47
C LYS A 487 38.13 17.00 5.35
N VAL A 488 37.98 15.83 4.74
CA VAL A 488 38.10 14.53 5.40
C VAL A 488 39.01 13.65 4.55
N ASP A 489 39.85 12.84 5.18
CA ASP A 489 40.69 11.86 4.50
C ASP A 489 39.98 10.51 4.59
N LEU A 490 39.55 9.97 3.45
CA LEU A 490 39.02 8.61 3.34
C LEU A 490 40.18 7.62 3.17
N GLN A 491 39.89 6.32 3.19
CA GLN A 491 40.92 5.29 3.08
C GLN A 491 41.67 5.37 1.74
N HIS A 492 40.96 5.64 0.65
CA HIS A 492 41.50 5.66 -0.72
C HIS A 492 41.67 7.09 -1.29
N GLY A 493 41.52 8.14 -0.48
CA GLY A 493 41.83 9.50 -0.91
C GLY A 493 41.08 10.62 -0.19
N PRO A 494 41.36 11.89 -0.56
CA PRO A 494 40.75 13.04 0.11
C PRO A 494 39.32 13.30 -0.37
N ALA A 495 38.46 13.74 0.54
CA ALA A 495 37.10 14.18 0.25
C ALA A 495 36.77 15.51 0.96
N THR A 496 35.65 16.12 0.59
CA THR A 496 35.02 17.17 1.40
C THR A 496 33.66 16.72 1.88
N LEU A 497 33.37 16.93 3.15
CA LEU A 497 32.11 16.59 3.79
C LEU A 497 31.37 17.86 4.18
N LEU A 498 30.16 18.02 3.64
CA LEU A 498 29.16 18.96 4.12
C LEU A 498 28.12 18.17 4.92
N ARG A 499 27.96 18.48 6.21
CA ARG A 499 27.10 17.68 7.09
C ARG A 499 26.43 18.49 8.19
N SER A 500 25.19 18.14 8.49
CA SER A 500 24.45 18.48 9.71
C SER A 500 24.57 17.38 10.79
N SER A 501 24.31 17.72 12.06
CA SER A 501 24.42 16.75 13.17
C SER A 501 23.43 15.57 13.09
N ASP A 502 22.25 15.79 12.51
CA ASP A 502 21.13 14.86 12.36
C ASP A 502 21.04 14.19 10.98
N ASN A 503 22.01 14.48 10.09
CA ASN A 503 22.14 13.99 8.72
C ASN A 503 21.07 14.50 7.72
N HIS A 504 20.28 15.52 8.06
CA HIS A 504 19.37 16.16 7.09
C HIS A 504 20.13 16.77 5.88
N VAL A 505 21.39 17.17 6.10
CA VAL A 505 22.40 17.34 5.05
C VAL A 505 23.56 16.39 5.36
N ARG A 506 23.94 15.57 4.38
CA ARG A 506 25.11 14.69 4.44
C ARG A 506 25.60 14.47 3.02
N SER A 507 26.72 15.10 2.67
CA SER A 507 27.20 15.17 1.30
C SER A 507 28.72 15.13 1.23
N PHE A 508 29.25 13.99 0.80
CA PHE A 508 30.64 13.78 0.42
C PHE A 508 30.82 14.20 -1.04
N LEU A 509 31.90 14.93 -1.32
CA LEU A 509 32.34 15.25 -2.67
C LEU A 509 33.76 14.70 -2.87
N VAL A 510 33.90 13.82 -3.87
CA VAL A 510 35.16 13.19 -4.29
C VAL A 510 35.35 13.31 -5.80
N GLU A 511 36.59 13.27 -6.26
CA GLU A 511 36.99 13.48 -7.66
C GLU A 511 37.98 12.41 -8.08
N ALA A 512 37.75 11.80 -9.25
CA ALA A 512 38.66 10.86 -9.89
C ALA A 512 38.66 11.09 -11.41
N GLY A 513 39.81 11.50 -11.96
CA GLY A 513 39.95 11.79 -13.39
C GLY A 513 38.95 12.85 -13.88
N PRO A 514 38.17 12.58 -14.95
CA PRO A 514 37.14 13.49 -15.46
C PRO A 514 35.82 13.44 -14.67
N CYS A 515 35.72 12.58 -13.64
CA CYS A 515 34.50 12.29 -12.91
C CYS A 515 34.49 12.96 -11.52
N ILE A 516 33.33 13.49 -11.13
CA ILE A 516 33.07 14.01 -9.79
C ILE A 516 31.84 13.29 -9.23
N LEU A 517 31.96 12.73 -8.02
CA LEU A 517 30.87 12.09 -7.31
C LEU A 517 30.44 12.95 -6.11
N VAL A 518 29.13 13.14 -5.97
CA VAL A 518 28.49 13.72 -4.78
C VAL A 518 27.56 12.67 -4.16
N THR A 519 27.83 12.20 -2.96
CA THR A 519 27.12 11.07 -2.33
C THR A 519 26.81 11.32 -0.86
N ASN A 520 25.74 10.73 -0.33
CA ASN A 520 25.43 10.77 1.09
C ASN A 520 26.13 9.66 1.91
N SER A 521 26.77 8.71 1.23
CA SER A 521 27.45 7.56 1.83
C SER A 521 28.96 7.70 1.76
N GLU A 522 29.60 7.56 2.92
CA GLU A 522 31.05 7.48 3.05
C GLU A 522 31.60 6.24 2.33
N THR A 523 30.92 5.10 2.47
CA THR A 523 31.30 3.86 1.81
C THR A 523 31.30 3.99 0.29
N ILE A 524 30.28 4.61 -0.31
CA ILE A 524 30.26 4.83 -1.77
C ILE A 524 31.38 5.79 -2.19
N ALA A 525 31.63 6.85 -1.41
CA ALA A 525 32.70 7.81 -1.71
C ALA A 525 34.08 7.16 -1.72
N ASP A 526 34.36 6.30 -0.74
CA ASP A 526 35.62 5.59 -0.63
C ASP A 526 35.77 4.51 -1.71
N ARG A 527 34.71 3.73 -1.98
CA ARG A 527 34.69 2.74 -3.07
C ARG A 527 34.86 3.36 -4.45
N PHE A 528 34.29 4.54 -4.69
CA PHE A 528 34.52 5.29 -5.93
C PHE A 528 36.00 5.62 -6.16
N LEU A 529 36.72 6.02 -5.09
CA LEU A 529 38.15 6.29 -5.16
C LEU A 529 38.96 5.01 -5.35
N GLU A 530 38.60 3.94 -4.64
CA GLU A 530 39.25 2.63 -4.78
C GLU A 530 39.14 2.08 -6.21
N VAL A 531 37.94 2.14 -6.81
CA VAL A 531 37.70 1.69 -8.19
C VAL A 531 38.55 2.46 -9.19
N ALA A 532 38.76 3.77 -8.97
CA ALA A 532 39.63 4.57 -9.82
C ALA A 532 41.12 4.18 -9.71
N GLU A 533 41.55 3.60 -8.59
CA GLU A 533 42.91 3.09 -8.39
C GLU A 533 43.09 1.65 -8.93
N THR A 534 42.11 0.77 -8.68
CA THR A 534 42.21 -0.67 -9.00
C THR A 534 41.75 -1.00 -10.41
N GLY A 535 40.82 -0.23 -10.97
CA GLY A 535 40.14 -0.52 -12.22
C GLY A 535 39.05 -1.60 -12.10
N GLU A 536 38.76 -2.11 -10.90
CA GLU A 536 37.72 -3.11 -10.62
C GLU A 536 36.32 -2.47 -10.62
N SER A 537 35.97 -1.88 -11.77
CA SER A 537 34.74 -1.13 -11.98
C SER A 537 33.59 -1.99 -12.49
N LEU A 538 32.38 -1.44 -12.47
CA LEU A 538 31.21 -2.02 -13.10
C LEU A 538 31.48 -2.34 -14.58
N ALA A 539 32.17 -1.46 -15.30
CA ALA A 539 32.58 -1.67 -16.69
C ALA A 539 33.49 -2.89 -16.89
N ALA A 540 34.27 -3.26 -15.89
CA ALA A 540 35.17 -4.42 -15.95
C ALA A 540 34.43 -5.75 -15.73
N THR A 541 33.19 -5.73 -15.24
CA THR A 541 32.42 -6.95 -14.99
C THR A 541 31.92 -7.59 -16.29
N THR A 542 31.97 -8.93 -16.35
CA THR A 542 31.50 -9.70 -17.50
C THR A 542 30.01 -9.49 -17.77
N ASP A 543 29.20 -9.39 -16.72
CA ASP A 543 27.75 -9.20 -16.81
C ASP A 543 27.41 -7.84 -17.40
N PHE A 544 28.11 -6.77 -16.99
CA PHE A 544 27.90 -5.45 -17.56
C PHE A 544 28.35 -5.36 -19.02
N GLN A 545 29.48 -6.00 -19.37
CA GLN A 545 29.90 -6.13 -20.76
C GLN A 545 28.87 -6.88 -21.60
N LEU A 546 28.28 -7.94 -21.06
CA LEU A 546 27.21 -8.66 -21.74
C LEU A 546 25.97 -7.77 -21.92
N ALA A 547 25.55 -7.07 -20.87
CA ALA A 547 24.44 -6.11 -20.90
C ALA A 547 24.67 -5.02 -21.96
N ARG A 548 25.88 -4.46 -22.05
CA ARG A 548 26.25 -3.47 -23.08
C ARG A 548 26.33 -4.05 -24.50
N SER A 549 26.55 -5.35 -24.65
CA SER A 549 26.44 -6.00 -25.97
C SER A 549 24.99 -6.10 -26.47
N TYR A 550 24.01 -6.21 -25.56
CA TYR A 550 22.58 -6.21 -25.88
C TYR A 550 22.01 -4.80 -26.01
N MET A 551 22.49 -3.86 -25.20
CA MET A 551 22.11 -2.45 -25.23
C MET A 551 23.33 -1.54 -25.53
N PRO A 552 23.80 -1.52 -26.79
CA PRO A 552 24.98 -0.75 -27.18
C PRO A 552 24.70 0.75 -27.21
N LEU A 553 25.76 1.56 -27.10
CA LEU A 553 25.65 3.02 -26.94
C LEU A 553 24.96 3.71 -28.13
N GLU A 554 25.02 3.12 -29.33
CA GLU A 554 24.39 3.64 -30.55
C GLU A 554 22.86 3.68 -30.47
N ARG A 555 22.25 2.92 -29.55
CA ARG A 555 20.81 3.01 -29.28
C ARG A 555 20.40 4.39 -28.76
N ASN A 556 21.34 5.15 -28.18
CA ASN A 556 21.09 6.49 -27.61
C ASN A 556 19.89 6.50 -26.65
N ASP A 557 19.78 5.47 -25.80
CA ASP A 557 18.74 5.40 -24.77
C ASP A 557 18.82 6.66 -23.87
N THR A 558 17.67 7.31 -23.64
CA THR A 558 17.52 8.50 -22.78
C THR A 558 17.80 8.17 -21.32
N ILE A 559 17.44 6.95 -20.90
CA ILE A 559 17.79 6.39 -19.60
C ILE A 559 18.31 4.98 -19.84
N PHE A 560 19.42 4.65 -19.21
CA PHE A 560 19.94 3.29 -19.11
C PHE A 560 20.10 2.93 -17.63
N ALA A 561 19.28 1.99 -17.16
CA ALA A 561 19.34 1.47 -15.80
C ALA A 561 19.95 0.07 -15.80
N TYR A 562 20.91 -0.17 -14.91
CA TYR A 562 21.52 -1.47 -14.68
C TYR A 562 21.52 -1.79 -13.18
N PHE A 563 20.95 -2.92 -12.83
CA PHE A 563 20.96 -3.48 -11.48
C PHE A 563 21.88 -4.70 -11.49
N SER A 564 23.08 -4.57 -10.91
CA SER A 564 24.06 -5.65 -10.91
C SER A 564 23.63 -6.81 -10.01
N ALA A 565 24.13 -8.00 -10.33
CA ALA A 565 23.90 -9.17 -9.48
C ALA A 565 24.46 -8.93 -8.07
N GLU A 566 25.63 -8.29 -7.95
CA GLU A 566 26.28 -7.94 -6.69
C GLU A 566 25.47 -6.93 -5.86
N MET A 567 24.79 -5.98 -6.52
CA MET A 567 23.87 -5.06 -5.84
C MET A 567 22.64 -5.81 -5.31
N LEU A 568 22.00 -6.64 -6.13
CA LEU A 568 20.82 -7.42 -5.74
C LEU A 568 21.14 -8.43 -4.62
N GLN A 569 22.30 -9.10 -4.69
CA GLN A 569 22.78 -9.98 -3.62
C GLN A 569 23.08 -9.19 -2.35
N GLY A 570 23.64 -7.98 -2.48
CA GLY A 570 23.87 -7.06 -1.38
C GLY A 570 22.61 -6.71 -0.57
N LEU A 571 21.45 -6.62 -1.22
CA LEU A 571 20.16 -6.41 -0.55
C LEU A 571 19.71 -7.61 0.29
N LEU A 572 20.27 -8.79 0.05
CA LEU A 572 19.97 -10.03 0.78
C LEU A 572 21.04 -10.39 1.80
N GLU A 573 22.09 -9.58 1.95
CA GLU A 573 23.14 -9.81 2.94
C GLU A 573 22.63 -9.61 4.39
N PRO A 574 23.21 -10.31 5.38
CA PRO A 574 22.72 -10.30 6.75
C PRO A 574 22.85 -8.93 7.40
N SER A 575 23.93 -8.21 7.10
CA SER A 575 24.14 -6.86 7.59
C SER A 575 23.07 -5.90 7.06
N TYR A 576 22.69 -6.03 5.78
CA TYR A 576 21.71 -5.16 5.16
C TYR A 576 20.30 -5.40 5.70
N LEU A 577 19.79 -6.65 5.63
CA LEU A 577 18.41 -6.96 6.04
C LEU A 577 18.17 -6.75 7.54
N ILE A 578 19.17 -7.06 8.38
CA ILE A 578 19.06 -6.83 9.82
C ILE A 578 19.09 -5.34 10.14
N GLU A 579 19.94 -4.55 9.48
CA GLU A 579 19.95 -3.11 9.69
C GLU A 579 18.68 -2.44 9.15
N LEU A 580 18.18 -2.87 7.98
CA LEU A 580 16.90 -2.40 7.44
C LEU A 580 15.77 -2.63 8.46
N ARG A 581 15.73 -3.80 9.07
CA ARG A 581 14.78 -4.11 10.13
C ARG A 581 14.92 -3.21 11.36
N ARG A 582 16.15 -2.93 11.80
CA ARG A 582 16.40 -2.01 12.92
C ARG A 582 16.05 -0.56 12.58
N ARG A 583 16.20 -0.14 11.32
CA ARG A 583 15.78 1.19 10.83
C ARG A 583 14.26 1.34 10.87
N MET A 584 13.50 0.36 10.39
CA MET A 584 12.04 0.39 10.48
C MET A 584 11.56 0.44 11.94
N GLN A 585 12.23 -0.26 12.87
CA GLN A 585 11.95 -0.11 14.31
C GLN A 585 12.26 1.30 14.81
N ALA A 586 13.38 1.88 14.38
CA ALA A 586 13.76 3.23 14.78
C ALA A 586 12.75 4.28 14.30
N GLU A 587 12.24 4.10 13.08
CA GLU A 587 11.16 4.90 12.51
C GLU A 587 9.88 4.81 13.35
N ALA A 588 9.46 3.57 13.64
CA ALA A 588 8.28 3.31 14.48
C ALA A 588 8.43 3.93 15.87
N ASP A 589 9.58 3.76 16.53
CA ASP A 589 9.82 4.32 17.87
C ASP A 589 9.78 5.86 17.86
N ILE A 590 10.33 6.52 16.84
CA ILE A 590 10.26 7.99 16.70
C ILE A 590 8.79 8.42 16.57
N ALA A 591 8.00 7.73 15.73
CA ALA A 591 6.58 8.02 15.58
C ALA A 591 5.79 7.75 16.88
N LEU A 592 6.13 6.70 17.62
CA LEU A 592 5.52 6.38 18.92
C LEU A 592 5.78 7.46 19.96
N VAL A 593 7.01 7.99 20.08
CA VAL A 593 7.30 9.08 21.03
C VAL A 593 6.49 10.32 20.68
N ARG A 594 6.32 10.64 19.39
CA ARG A 594 5.47 11.76 18.95
C ARG A 594 4.02 11.56 19.40
N LEU A 595 3.44 10.41 19.06
CA LEU A 595 2.06 10.07 19.43
C LEU A 595 1.87 10.03 20.95
N ALA A 596 2.85 9.52 21.69
CA ALA A 596 2.85 9.50 23.14
C ALA A 596 2.91 10.90 23.77
N ARG A 597 3.71 11.82 23.22
CA ARG A 597 3.72 13.23 23.66
C ARG A 597 2.38 13.91 23.40
N MET A 598 1.75 13.63 22.25
CA MET A 598 0.40 14.15 21.95
C MET A 598 -0.65 13.59 22.92
N ALA A 599 -0.64 12.27 23.15
CA ALA A 599 -1.51 11.62 24.11
C ALA A 599 -1.30 12.13 25.54
N ALA A 600 -0.05 12.28 25.99
CA ALA A 600 0.27 12.83 27.29
C ALA A 600 -0.23 14.27 27.43
N ARG A 601 0.01 15.14 26.43
CA ARG A 601 -0.50 16.52 26.40
C ARG A 601 -2.03 16.55 26.50
N SER A 602 -2.72 15.75 25.71
CA SER A 602 -4.19 15.66 25.77
C SER A 602 -4.71 15.07 27.07
N ASN A 603 -3.91 14.31 27.83
CA ASN A 603 -4.31 13.74 29.11
C ASN A 603 -3.89 14.58 30.33
N THR A 604 -3.06 15.62 30.13
CA THR A 604 -2.55 16.47 31.22
C THR A 604 -3.66 17.34 31.83
N VAL A 605 -3.56 17.61 33.13
CA VAL A 605 -4.48 18.48 33.88
C VAL A 605 -4.20 19.95 33.52
N PRO A 606 -5.22 20.80 33.31
CA PRO A 606 -5.01 22.21 32.98
C PRO A 606 -4.10 22.93 33.99
N GLY A 607 -3.06 23.58 33.49
CA GLY A 607 -2.08 24.32 34.31
C GLY A 607 -0.84 23.51 34.73
N GLU A 608 -0.82 22.20 34.51
CA GLU A 608 0.37 21.37 34.70
C GLU A 608 1.17 21.23 33.39
N PRO A 609 2.52 21.15 33.47
CA PRO A 609 3.32 20.87 32.29
C PRO A 609 3.06 19.45 31.80
N ALA A 610 2.84 19.29 30.49
CA ALA A 610 2.69 17.98 29.88
C ALA A 610 4.00 17.17 29.98
N ILE A 611 3.87 15.86 30.17
CA ILE A 611 5.02 14.95 30.19
C ILE A 611 5.66 14.93 28.80
N GLN A 612 6.94 15.30 28.70
CA GLN A 612 7.71 15.30 27.44
C GLN A 612 8.86 14.30 27.42
N GLU A 613 9.38 13.96 28.60
CA GLU A 613 10.49 13.03 28.78
C GLU A 613 10.04 11.58 28.57
N ILE A 614 10.87 10.80 27.87
CA ILE A 614 10.55 9.42 27.49
C ILE A 614 10.30 8.55 28.74
N ASP A 615 11.15 8.63 29.76
CA ASP A 615 10.96 7.89 31.02
C ASP A 615 9.65 8.26 31.71
N GLY A 616 9.24 9.53 31.64
CA GLY A 616 7.95 9.98 32.17
C GLY A 616 6.78 9.37 31.39
N LEU A 617 6.90 9.27 30.07
CA LEU A 617 5.89 8.67 29.20
C LEU A 617 5.74 7.16 29.45
N ILE A 618 6.85 6.44 29.68
CA ILE A 618 6.85 5.03 30.06
C ILE A 618 6.15 4.84 31.41
N ASN A 619 6.58 5.59 32.44
CA ASN A 619 6.02 5.48 33.80
C ASN A 619 4.51 5.82 33.87
N ALA A 620 4.03 6.69 32.98
CA ALA A 620 2.61 7.04 32.87
C ALA A 620 1.80 6.09 31.95
N GLY A 621 2.48 5.13 31.30
CA GLY A 621 1.91 4.14 30.38
C GLY A 621 1.54 4.69 29.00
N PHE A 622 2.04 5.87 28.60
CA PHE A 622 1.88 6.38 27.23
C PHE A 622 2.84 5.72 26.23
N LEU A 623 3.93 5.14 26.73
CA LEU A 623 4.84 4.25 26.01
C LEU A 623 4.88 2.90 26.76
N PRO A 624 5.18 1.79 26.06
CA PRO A 624 5.30 0.49 26.69
C PRO A 624 6.49 0.42 27.67
N GLU A 625 6.43 -0.51 28.64
CA GLU A 625 7.43 -0.63 29.72
C GLU A 625 8.85 -0.90 29.21
N ASN A 626 8.98 -1.61 28.09
CA ASN A 626 10.25 -1.94 27.43
C ASN A 626 10.55 -1.03 26.22
N PHE A 627 9.91 0.14 26.15
CA PHE A 627 10.22 1.10 25.10
C PHE A 627 11.71 1.48 25.14
N GLY A 628 12.37 1.45 23.98
CA GLY A 628 13.79 1.78 23.88
C GLY A 628 14.75 0.63 24.21
N ASP A 629 14.25 -0.55 24.58
CA ASP A 629 15.08 -1.75 24.78
C ASP A 629 15.51 -2.36 23.43
N ARG A 630 16.51 -1.74 22.80
CA ARG A 630 17.04 -2.21 21.52
C ARG A 630 18.29 -3.07 21.67
N ALA A 631 18.38 -4.09 20.82
CA ALA A 631 19.48 -5.06 20.84
C ALA A 631 20.86 -4.44 20.58
N ASP A 632 20.91 -3.34 19.84
CA ASP A 632 22.12 -2.59 19.47
C ASP A 632 22.44 -1.44 20.43
N GLY A 633 21.67 -1.29 21.52
CA GLY A 633 21.83 -0.21 22.51
C GLY A 633 21.48 1.18 21.99
N THR A 634 20.88 1.27 20.81
CA THR A 634 20.38 2.54 20.26
C THR A 634 19.04 2.92 20.89
N GLY A 635 18.63 4.18 20.73
CA GLY A 635 17.35 4.63 21.25
C GLY A 635 16.94 5.97 20.64
N VAL A 636 15.74 6.40 20.98
CA VAL A 636 15.22 7.72 20.57
C VAL A 636 15.63 8.74 21.61
N VAL A 637 16.16 9.88 21.16
CA VAL A 637 16.48 11.03 22.00
C VAL A 637 15.91 12.31 21.42
N SER A 638 15.70 13.29 22.29
CA SER A 638 15.26 14.64 21.89
C SER A 638 16.49 15.54 21.74
N PHE A 639 16.76 16.04 20.53
CA PHE A 639 17.86 16.96 20.23
C PHE A 639 17.32 18.21 19.52
N SER A 640 17.53 19.40 20.09
CA SER A 640 17.04 20.68 19.53
C SER A 640 15.55 20.67 19.14
N ASN A 641 14.70 20.02 19.96
CA ASN A 641 13.26 19.80 19.71
C ASN A 641 12.91 18.81 18.57
N HIS A 642 13.90 18.13 17.99
CA HIS A 642 13.73 17.02 17.06
C HIS A 642 13.91 15.68 17.76
N LEU A 643 13.17 14.66 17.31
CA LEU A 643 13.36 13.29 17.75
C LEU A 643 14.29 12.59 16.75
N VAL A 644 15.38 12.05 17.26
CA VAL A 644 16.40 11.37 16.45
C VAL A 644 16.75 10.03 17.10
N ASP A 645 17.18 9.09 16.26
CA ASP A 645 17.86 7.89 16.69
C ASP A 645 19.32 8.24 17.05
N THR A 646 19.81 7.76 18.20
CA THR A 646 21.16 8.06 18.70
C THR A 646 22.29 7.64 17.77
N ARG A 647 22.05 6.69 16.86
CA ARG A 647 23.04 6.18 15.89
C ARG A 647 22.70 6.59 14.47
N ARG A 648 21.43 6.49 14.08
CA ARG A 648 20.97 6.68 12.69
C ARG A 648 20.66 8.14 12.36
N GLY A 649 20.29 8.97 13.34
CA GLY A 649 19.92 10.38 13.10
C GLY A 649 18.42 10.59 12.90
N ALA A 650 18.05 11.59 12.10
CA ALA A 650 16.64 11.94 11.89
C ALA A 650 15.94 11.01 10.88
N ARG A 651 14.65 10.73 11.12
CA ARG A 651 13.78 9.99 10.19
C ARG A 651 13.76 10.67 8.82
N GLY A 652 13.72 9.88 7.75
CA GLY A 652 13.77 10.38 6.38
C GLY A 652 15.19 10.63 5.86
N THR A 653 16.16 10.80 6.76
CA THR A 653 17.57 11.05 6.43
C THR A 653 18.49 10.26 7.34
N PHE A 654 18.11 9.02 7.66
CA PHE A 654 18.95 8.15 8.48
C PHE A 654 20.31 7.95 7.80
N LEU A 655 21.30 7.62 8.62
CA LEU A 655 22.61 7.20 8.16
C LEU A 655 22.43 6.04 7.16
N PRO A 656 23.05 6.11 5.97
CA PRO A 656 22.90 5.05 4.97
C PRO A 656 23.34 3.69 5.53
N ILE A 657 22.69 2.60 5.11
CA ILE A 657 22.97 1.24 5.63
C ILE A 657 24.43 0.85 5.40
N ALA A 658 24.99 1.21 4.23
CA ALA A 658 26.40 0.94 3.92
C ALA A 658 27.37 1.59 4.94
N ASP A 659 26.99 2.73 5.51
CA ASP A 659 27.77 3.46 6.52
C ASP A 659 27.49 2.99 7.96
N ASN A 660 26.58 2.02 8.16
CA ASN A 660 26.18 1.53 9.48
C ASN A 660 26.41 0.02 9.67
N PRO A 661 27.67 -0.44 9.81
CA PRO A 661 27.98 -1.87 9.89
C PRO A 661 27.36 -2.55 11.12
N VAL A 662 26.82 -3.74 10.90
CA VAL A 662 26.28 -4.65 11.92
C VAL A 662 27.29 -5.75 12.19
N GLU A 663 27.85 -5.81 13.40
CA GLU A 663 28.83 -6.83 13.77
C GLU A 663 28.20 -7.99 14.56
N THR A 664 27.19 -7.68 15.38
CA THR A 664 26.52 -8.65 16.25
C THR A 664 25.00 -8.58 16.15
N VAL A 665 24.37 -9.73 16.41
CA VAL A 665 22.94 -9.95 16.27
C VAL A 665 22.38 -10.71 17.47
N THR A 666 21.06 -10.62 17.66
CA THR A 666 20.33 -11.43 18.63
C THR A 666 20.07 -12.84 18.10
N ALA A 667 19.68 -13.78 18.97
CA ALA A 667 19.27 -15.11 18.54
C ALA A 667 17.98 -15.06 17.70
N SER A 668 17.10 -14.09 17.95
CA SER A 668 15.90 -13.86 17.14
C SER A 668 16.20 -13.35 15.73
N GLU A 669 17.08 -12.36 15.59
CA GLU A 669 17.54 -11.85 14.30
C GLU A 669 18.28 -12.94 13.51
N SER A 670 19.17 -13.69 14.18
CA SER A 670 19.89 -14.80 13.57
C SER A 670 18.95 -15.90 13.05
N ARG A 671 17.91 -16.26 13.81
CA ARG A 671 16.91 -17.26 13.37
C ARG A 671 16.05 -16.74 12.22
N TRP A 672 15.58 -15.50 12.33
CA TRP A 672 14.75 -14.86 11.29
C TRP A 672 15.50 -14.80 9.97
N TYR A 673 16.72 -14.26 9.98
CA TYR A 673 17.53 -14.18 8.77
C TYR A 673 17.94 -15.56 8.26
N GLY A 674 18.24 -16.51 9.16
CA GLY A 674 18.59 -17.88 8.77
C GLY A 674 17.52 -18.59 7.95
N GLN A 675 16.22 -18.26 8.16
CA GLN A 675 15.13 -18.76 7.33
C GLN A 675 15.15 -18.15 5.93
N ILE A 676 15.42 -16.86 5.82
CA ILE A 676 15.57 -16.15 4.53
C ILE A 676 16.75 -16.73 3.76
N ALA A 677 17.93 -16.81 4.39
CA ALA A 677 19.13 -17.32 3.76
C ALA A 677 18.96 -18.76 3.26
N ALA A 678 18.29 -19.62 4.04
CA ALA A 678 17.98 -20.98 3.61
C ALA A 678 17.03 -21.00 2.40
N ALA A 679 15.93 -20.24 2.44
CA ALA A 679 14.96 -20.17 1.34
C ALA A 679 15.61 -19.69 0.03
N TYR A 680 16.42 -18.63 0.09
CA TYR A 680 17.12 -18.12 -1.10
C TYR A 680 18.20 -19.08 -1.58
N SER A 681 18.96 -19.73 -0.69
CA SER A 681 19.98 -20.71 -1.10
C SER A 681 19.40 -21.97 -1.75
N GLU A 682 18.18 -22.36 -1.34
CA GLU A 682 17.48 -23.52 -1.91
C GLU A 682 16.86 -23.19 -3.27
N GLN A 683 16.31 -21.99 -3.43
CA GLN A 683 15.55 -21.59 -4.62
C GLN A 683 16.41 -20.94 -5.72
N PHE A 684 17.45 -20.19 -5.33
CA PHE A 684 18.27 -19.40 -6.25
C PHE A 684 19.75 -19.82 -6.15
N SER A 685 20.32 -20.23 -7.29
CA SER A 685 21.77 -20.48 -7.43
C SER A 685 22.57 -19.18 -7.60
N SER A 686 21.99 -18.20 -8.29
CA SER A 686 22.50 -16.84 -8.54
C SER A 686 21.32 -15.90 -8.75
N LEU A 687 21.57 -14.60 -8.63
CA LEU A 687 20.63 -13.56 -9.07
C LEU A 687 21.07 -13.02 -10.43
N ASP A 688 20.09 -12.77 -11.29
CA ASP A 688 20.31 -12.29 -12.64
C ASP A 688 20.27 -10.76 -12.67
N PRO A 689 21.22 -10.08 -13.33
CA PRO A 689 21.19 -8.63 -13.44
C PRO A 689 20.02 -8.17 -14.31
N ILE A 690 19.50 -6.99 -14.00
CA ILE A 690 18.36 -6.37 -14.69
C ILE A 690 18.86 -5.16 -15.45
N VAL A 691 18.54 -5.09 -16.75
CA VAL A 691 18.93 -3.99 -17.63
C VAL A 691 17.68 -3.35 -18.21
N ILE A 692 17.59 -2.02 -18.20
CA ILE A 692 16.46 -1.28 -18.74
C ILE A 692 16.98 -0.10 -19.59
N GLY A 693 16.58 -0.05 -20.85
CA GLY A 693 16.78 1.08 -21.75
C GLY A 693 15.46 1.80 -22.01
N VAL A 694 15.43 3.12 -21.86
CA VAL A 694 14.27 3.96 -22.19
C VAL A 694 14.64 4.92 -23.30
N GLN A 695 13.96 4.86 -24.42
CA GLN A 695 14.05 5.82 -25.52
C GLN A 695 12.83 6.75 -25.51
N ARG A 696 13.03 7.95 -26.03
CA ARG A 696 11.99 8.97 -26.15
C ARG A 696 11.94 9.48 -27.58
N ASP A 697 10.76 9.42 -28.17
CA ASP A 697 10.43 10.06 -29.44
C ASP A 697 9.37 11.15 -29.22
N GLU A 698 9.58 12.34 -29.76
CA GLU A 698 8.58 13.41 -29.73
C GLU A 698 7.73 13.35 -31.01
N PHE A 699 6.40 13.47 -30.87
CA PHE A 699 5.53 13.61 -32.03
C PHE A 699 5.49 15.08 -32.48
N PRO A 700 5.48 15.35 -33.80
CA PRO A 700 5.23 16.69 -34.29
C PRO A 700 3.82 17.16 -33.88
N ILE A 701 3.72 18.39 -33.38
CA ILE A 701 2.44 19.01 -33.03
C ILE A 701 1.60 19.09 -34.31
N ASP A 702 0.45 18.42 -34.35
CA ASP A 702 -0.50 18.54 -35.46
C ASP A 702 -1.35 19.81 -35.27
N PRO A 703 -1.19 20.84 -36.15
CA PRO A 703 -1.93 22.09 -36.04
C PRO A 703 -3.38 21.99 -36.57
N THR A 704 -3.81 20.84 -37.10
CA THR A 704 -5.10 20.69 -37.80
C THR A 704 -5.87 19.40 -37.48
N GLY A 705 -5.29 18.50 -36.69
CA GLY A 705 -5.88 17.21 -36.31
C GLY A 705 -6.72 17.25 -35.04
N PRO A 706 -7.36 16.12 -34.67
CA PRO A 706 -8.16 15.98 -33.44
C PRO A 706 -7.34 16.13 -32.13
N THR A 707 -6.03 16.31 -32.24
CA THR A 707 -5.06 16.45 -31.14
C THR A 707 -4.44 17.85 -31.10
N GLU A 708 -5.15 18.84 -31.63
CA GLU A 708 -4.71 20.23 -31.76
C GLU A 708 -4.11 20.79 -30.46
N GLY A 709 -2.83 21.18 -30.49
CA GLY A 709 -2.13 21.83 -29.37
C GLY A 709 -1.57 20.91 -28.28
N GLU A 710 -1.75 19.59 -28.35
CA GLU A 710 -1.24 18.64 -27.35
C GLU A 710 0.19 18.17 -27.69
N ARG A 711 1.18 18.47 -26.84
CA ARG A 711 2.54 17.91 -26.97
C ARG A 711 2.49 16.43 -26.57
N ARG A 712 2.89 15.54 -27.48
CA ARG A 712 2.92 14.09 -27.25
C ARG A 712 4.33 13.54 -27.33
N GLU A 713 4.60 12.58 -26.47
CA GLU A 713 5.87 11.84 -26.44
C GLU A 713 5.55 10.33 -26.44
N ARG A 714 6.38 9.55 -27.13
CA ARG A 714 6.39 8.10 -27.06
C ARG A 714 7.62 7.67 -26.27
N LEU A 715 7.39 6.87 -25.24
CA LEU A 715 8.43 6.23 -24.46
C LEU A 715 8.52 4.77 -24.89
N THR A 716 9.69 4.35 -25.34
CA THR A 716 9.97 2.95 -25.67
C THR A 716 10.88 2.38 -24.59
N ILE A 717 10.37 1.42 -23.82
CA ILE A 717 11.06 0.76 -22.72
C ILE A 717 11.45 -0.63 -23.20
N HIS A 718 12.73 -0.94 -23.12
CA HIS A 718 13.29 -2.26 -23.36
C HIS A 718 13.91 -2.75 -22.04
N ALA A 719 13.35 -3.78 -21.43
CA ALA A 719 13.87 -4.38 -20.22
C ALA A 719 14.33 -5.81 -20.50
N GLU A 720 15.51 -6.18 -20.00
CA GLU A 720 16.10 -7.49 -20.21
C GLU A 720 16.69 -8.03 -18.90
N ILE A 721 16.43 -9.30 -18.64
CA ILE A 721 17.08 -10.09 -17.59
C ILE A 721 17.94 -11.13 -18.29
N ALA A 722 19.25 -11.02 -18.14
CA ALA A 722 20.22 -11.91 -18.78
C ALA A 722 21.51 -12.05 -17.93
N PRO A 723 21.98 -13.27 -17.64
CA PRO A 723 21.39 -14.56 -18.01
C PRO A 723 20.03 -14.79 -17.33
N TRP A 724 19.18 -15.67 -17.88
CA TRP A 724 17.88 -16.03 -17.30
C TRP A 724 17.86 -17.52 -16.98
N GLN A 725 17.47 -17.87 -15.77
CA GLN A 725 17.29 -19.26 -15.32
C GLN A 725 15.83 -19.49 -14.93
N PRO A 726 14.96 -19.99 -15.84
CA PRO A 726 13.53 -20.20 -15.57
C PRO A 726 13.24 -21.04 -14.32
N GLU A 727 14.18 -21.92 -13.94
CA GLU A 727 14.08 -22.78 -12.77
C GLU A 727 13.96 -21.99 -11.45
N ASN A 728 14.63 -20.84 -11.38
CA ASN A 728 14.70 -19.99 -10.19
C ASN A 728 13.38 -19.25 -9.91
N TYR A 729 12.59 -18.96 -10.96
CA TYR A 729 11.40 -18.11 -10.88
C TYR A 729 10.07 -18.90 -10.79
N GLY A 730 10.11 -20.14 -10.32
CA GLY A 730 8.92 -20.90 -9.91
C GLY A 730 8.04 -21.40 -11.07
N SER A 731 6.73 -21.54 -10.80
CA SER A 731 5.80 -22.24 -11.71
C SER A 731 5.35 -21.41 -12.91
N TRP A 732 5.37 -20.07 -12.84
CA TRP A 732 4.87 -19.22 -13.92
C TRP A 732 5.84 -19.14 -15.11
N ALA A 733 7.15 -19.07 -14.86
CA ALA A 733 8.18 -19.11 -15.90
C ALA A 733 8.19 -20.44 -16.67
N LYS A 734 7.68 -21.50 -16.04
CA LYS A 734 7.49 -22.84 -16.62
C LYS A 734 6.14 -23.00 -17.34
N GLN A 735 5.21 -22.06 -17.15
CA GLN A 735 3.88 -22.08 -17.76
C GLN A 735 3.82 -21.33 -19.10
N LEU A 736 4.87 -20.58 -19.46
CA LEU A 736 4.96 -19.94 -20.77
C LEU A 736 5.35 -20.95 -21.84
N GLY A 737 4.64 -20.92 -22.97
CA GLY A 737 5.00 -21.71 -24.16
C GLY A 737 6.28 -21.18 -24.83
N PRO A 738 6.75 -21.84 -25.91
CA PRO A 738 7.84 -21.28 -26.71
C PRO A 738 7.45 -19.93 -27.34
N PRO A 739 8.41 -19.03 -27.63
CA PRO A 739 8.14 -17.80 -28.38
C PRO A 739 7.43 -18.12 -29.71
N THR A 740 6.45 -17.32 -30.08
CA THR A 740 5.59 -17.59 -31.24
C THR A 740 5.38 -16.34 -32.08
N GLN A 741 5.39 -16.53 -33.40
CA GLN A 741 5.09 -15.51 -34.39
C GLN A 741 3.58 -15.33 -34.62
N VAL A 742 2.73 -16.00 -33.84
CA VAL A 742 1.28 -15.86 -33.97
C VAL A 742 0.78 -14.75 -33.04
N ALA A 743 0.20 -13.71 -33.63
CA ALA A 743 -0.53 -12.65 -32.93
C ALA A 743 -2.03 -12.75 -33.23
N MET A 744 -2.86 -12.57 -32.20
CA MET A 744 -4.31 -12.46 -32.40
C MET A 744 -4.64 -11.06 -32.92
N GLU A 745 -5.43 -10.98 -33.98
CA GLU A 745 -6.09 -9.75 -34.40
C GLU A 745 -7.37 -9.59 -33.57
N PHE A 746 -7.51 -8.43 -32.92
CA PHE A 746 -8.65 -8.08 -32.08
C PHE A 746 -9.60 -7.15 -32.84
N ALA A 747 -10.82 -6.97 -32.33
CA ALA A 747 -11.76 -6.06 -32.96
C ALA A 747 -11.31 -4.59 -32.79
N PRO A 748 -11.58 -3.69 -33.74
CA PRO A 748 -11.15 -2.28 -33.65
C PRO A 748 -11.73 -1.50 -32.46
N ASP A 749 -12.82 -1.99 -31.87
CA ASP A 749 -13.48 -1.44 -30.69
C ASP A 749 -13.01 -2.10 -29.38
N ASP A 750 -12.01 -2.98 -29.42
CA ASP A 750 -11.36 -3.55 -28.24
C ASP A 750 -10.29 -2.58 -27.72
N VAL A 751 -10.60 -1.90 -26.61
CA VAL A 751 -9.76 -0.86 -25.98
C VAL A 751 -8.62 -1.47 -25.18
N VAL A 752 -8.85 -2.65 -24.59
CA VAL A 752 -7.82 -3.42 -23.89
C VAL A 752 -7.78 -4.79 -24.50
N ALA A 753 -6.59 -5.28 -24.85
CA ALA A 753 -6.38 -6.62 -25.37
C ALA A 753 -5.14 -7.26 -24.75
N LEU A 754 -5.23 -8.54 -24.41
CA LEU A 754 -4.14 -9.35 -23.88
C LEU A 754 -4.12 -10.70 -24.59
N GLN A 755 -2.94 -11.20 -24.93
CA GLN A 755 -2.69 -12.53 -25.44
C GLN A 755 -1.49 -13.14 -24.70
N ALA A 756 -1.58 -14.42 -24.35
CA ALA A 756 -0.49 -15.19 -23.75
C ALA A 756 -0.42 -16.59 -24.39
N HIS A 757 0.77 -17.01 -24.80
CA HIS A 757 1.06 -18.36 -25.24
C HIS A 757 1.52 -19.19 -24.03
N VAL A 758 0.67 -20.09 -23.59
CA VAL A 758 0.86 -20.86 -22.36
C VAL A 758 0.99 -22.35 -22.64
N ALA A 759 1.83 -23.03 -21.88
CA ALA A 759 2.02 -24.46 -21.91
C ALA A 759 2.12 -24.96 -20.46
N SER A 760 1.25 -25.89 -20.05
CA SER A 760 1.36 -26.51 -18.73
C SER A 760 0.83 -27.94 -18.78
N GLU A 761 1.27 -28.78 -17.85
CA GLU A 761 0.75 -30.16 -17.73
C GLU A 761 -0.77 -30.17 -17.51
N THR A 762 -1.32 -29.14 -16.85
CA THR A 762 -2.75 -28.96 -16.56
C THR A 762 -3.56 -28.41 -17.74
N LEU A 763 -3.00 -27.50 -18.54
CA LEU A 763 -3.66 -26.89 -19.69
C LEU A 763 -3.49 -27.70 -20.98
N GLY A 764 -2.52 -28.60 -21.04
CA GLY A 764 -2.19 -29.40 -22.21
C GLY A 764 -1.14 -28.74 -23.11
N PRO A 765 -1.10 -29.05 -24.42
CA PRO A 765 -0.06 -28.54 -25.31
C PRO A 765 -0.15 -27.02 -25.48
N PRO A 766 0.94 -26.37 -25.94
CA PRO A 766 1.02 -24.92 -26.07
C PRO A 766 -0.19 -24.33 -26.80
N THR A 767 -0.88 -23.39 -26.13
CA THR A 767 -2.14 -22.80 -26.59
C THR A 767 -2.12 -21.29 -26.31
N HIS A 768 -2.66 -20.50 -27.21
CA HIS A 768 -2.87 -19.08 -26.99
C HIS A 768 -4.14 -18.87 -26.17
N LEU A 769 -4.02 -18.20 -25.04
CA LEU A 769 -5.13 -17.61 -24.31
C LEU A 769 -5.16 -16.12 -24.61
N PHE A 770 -6.34 -15.55 -24.83
CA PHE A 770 -6.47 -14.12 -25.07
C PHE A 770 -7.72 -13.55 -24.42
N ALA A 771 -7.72 -12.27 -24.08
CA ALA A 771 -8.88 -11.57 -23.55
C ALA A 771 -8.91 -10.14 -24.09
N ALA A 772 -10.11 -9.57 -24.22
CA ALA A 772 -10.25 -8.17 -24.58
C ALA A 772 -11.49 -7.52 -23.94
N ILE A 773 -11.44 -6.20 -23.79
CA ILE A 773 -12.50 -5.35 -23.25
C ILE A 773 -12.91 -4.34 -24.32
N LYS A 774 -14.22 -4.27 -24.62
CA LYS A 774 -14.78 -3.37 -25.65
C LYS A 774 -15.09 -1.97 -25.14
N ASP A 775 -15.03 -1.01 -26.06
CA ASP A 775 -15.57 0.33 -25.86
C ASP A 775 -17.11 0.34 -25.85
N SER A 776 -17.71 0.03 -24.70
CA SER A 776 -19.16 0.08 -24.53
C SER A 776 -19.57 0.43 -23.10
N PHE A 777 -20.82 0.86 -22.93
CA PHE A 777 -21.36 1.26 -21.62
C PHE A 777 -21.47 0.03 -20.71
N PRO A 778 -20.75 -0.01 -19.58
CA PRO A 778 -20.98 -1.03 -18.57
C PRO A 778 -22.40 -0.82 -17.98
N PRO A 779 -23.19 -1.89 -17.77
CA PRO A 779 -24.48 -1.77 -17.10
C PRO A 779 -24.29 -1.28 -15.66
N GLU A 780 -25.24 -0.47 -15.17
CA GLU A 780 -25.18 0.15 -13.83
C GLU A 780 -24.95 -0.92 -12.74
N PRO A 781 -24.00 -0.69 -11.81
CA PRO A 781 -23.74 -1.62 -10.72
C PRO A 781 -24.88 -1.57 -9.69
N GLU A 782 -25.73 -2.58 -9.67
CA GLU A 782 -26.62 -2.84 -8.53
C GLU A 782 -25.77 -3.27 -7.32
N SER A 783 -25.79 -2.45 -6.26
CA SER A 783 -25.01 -2.61 -5.03
C SER A 783 -25.25 -3.96 -4.34
N ILE A 784 -24.24 -4.83 -4.32
CA ILE A 784 -24.15 -5.99 -3.41
C ILE A 784 -22.68 -6.21 -3.01
N ASP A 785 -22.43 -6.25 -1.70
CA ASP A 785 -21.12 -6.52 -1.11
C ASP A 785 -20.76 -8.02 -1.12
N GLY A 786 -19.46 -8.31 -1.22
CA GLY A 786 -18.86 -9.64 -1.02
C GLY A 786 -18.39 -10.34 -2.31
N LEU A 787 -17.84 -11.56 -2.20
CA LEU A 787 -17.21 -12.38 -3.27
C LEU A 787 -18.00 -12.51 -4.60
N ILE A 788 -19.31 -12.26 -4.56
CA ILE A 788 -20.22 -12.21 -5.72
C ILE A 788 -19.97 -10.96 -6.58
N SER A 789 -19.37 -9.90 -6.02
CA SER A 789 -19.00 -8.65 -6.69
C SER A 789 -17.95 -8.88 -7.77
N LYS A 790 -16.91 -9.71 -7.55
CA LYS A 790 -15.90 -10.05 -8.57
C LYS A 790 -16.51 -10.76 -9.77
N TYR A 791 -17.44 -11.68 -9.50
CA TYR A 791 -18.18 -12.39 -10.54
C TYR A 791 -19.14 -11.46 -11.31
N ARG A 792 -19.73 -10.45 -10.66
CA ARG A 792 -20.56 -9.43 -11.31
C ARG A 792 -19.76 -8.36 -12.04
N ALA A 793 -18.64 -7.89 -11.50
CA ALA A 793 -17.74 -6.94 -12.16
C ALA A 793 -17.22 -7.50 -13.49
N LEU A 794 -16.86 -8.80 -13.52
CA LEU A 794 -16.55 -9.52 -14.75
C LEU A 794 -17.76 -9.68 -15.70
N LYS A 795 -18.98 -9.68 -15.16
CA LYS A 795 -20.23 -9.74 -15.94
C LYS A 795 -20.65 -8.37 -16.50
N THR A 796 -20.31 -7.28 -15.81
CA THR A 796 -20.59 -5.89 -16.22
C THR A 796 -19.55 -5.37 -17.21
N LEU A 797 -18.30 -5.85 -17.13
CA LEU A 797 -17.29 -5.52 -18.15
C LEU A 797 -17.69 -6.14 -19.51
N PRO A 798 -17.77 -5.33 -20.58
CA PRO A 798 -18.08 -5.80 -21.93
C PRO A 798 -16.84 -6.47 -22.55
N GLY A 799 -16.45 -7.61 -22.01
CA GLY A 799 -15.25 -8.33 -22.41
C GLY A 799 -15.52 -9.75 -22.87
N TYR A 800 -14.48 -10.36 -23.45
CA TYR A 800 -14.46 -11.76 -23.81
C TYR A 800 -13.11 -12.40 -23.53
N LEU A 801 -13.11 -13.72 -23.33
CA LEU A 801 -11.94 -14.56 -23.11
C LEU A 801 -11.91 -15.67 -24.15
N GLY A 802 -10.83 -15.82 -24.89
CA GLY A 802 -10.67 -16.83 -25.91
C GLY A 802 -9.45 -17.73 -25.75
N ALA A 803 -9.47 -18.84 -26.49
CA ALA A 803 -8.35 -19.76 -26.66
C ALA A 803 -8.24 -20.26 -28.11
N TRP A 804 -7.01 -20.47 -28.59
CA TRP A 804 -6.68 -20.99 -29.92
C TRP A 804 -5.35 -21.77 -29.90
N PRO A 805 -5.18 -22.88 -30.65
CA PRO A 805 -6.16 -23.55 -31.52
C PRO A 805 -6.97 -24.62 -30.79
N GLN A 806 -6.88 -24.70 -29.46
CA GLN A 806 -7.49 -25.76 -28.64
C GLN A 806 -8.76 -25.31 -27.93
N PRO A 807 -9.97 -25.68 -28.42
CA PRO A 807 -11.21 -25.24 -27.81
C PRO A 807 -11.44 -25.71 -26.37
N GLY A 808 -10.83 -26.85 -26.01
CA GLY A 808 -10.94 -27.47 -24.69
C GLY A 808 -10.00 -26.92 -23.62
N ALA A 809 -9.08 -26.00 -23.96
CA ALA A 809 -8.19 -25.39 -22.97
C ALA A 809 -8.98 -24.59 -21.91
N LEU A 810 -10.02 -23.88 -22.33
CA LEU A 810 -10.89 -23.12 -21.41
C LEU A 810 -11.75 -24.01 -20.49
N ASP A 811 -11.95 -25.28 -20.84
CA ASP A 811 -12.67 -26.26 -20.00
C ASP A 811 -11.82 -26.83 -18.87
N ARG A 812 -10.48 -26.78 -19.03
CA ARG A 812 -9.52 -27.21 -18.00
C ARG A 812 -9.29 -26.13 -16.94
N LEU A 813 -9.71 -24.90 -17.23
CA LEU A 813 -9.73 -23.85 -16.22
C LEU A 813 -10.74 -24.19 -15.12
N PRO A 814 -10.43 -23.92 -13.84
CA PRO A 814 -11.25 -24.32 -12.69
C PRO A 814 -12.51 -23.46 -12.48
N LEU A 815 -13.16 -23.08 -13.59
CA LEU A 815 -14.32 -22.19 -13.68
C LEU A 815 -15.66 -22.92 -13.52
N GLY A 816 -15.67 -24.26 -13.55
CA GLY A 816 -16.88 -25.07 -13.28
C GLY A 816 -18.00 -24.90 -14.33
N LEU A 817 -17.65 -24.61 -15.58
CA LEU A 817 -18.56 -24.10 -16.60
C LEU A 817 -19.59 -25.11 -17.14
N GLY A 818 -19.36 -26.41 -16.96
CA GLY A 818 -20.21 -27.48 -17.51
C GLY A 818 -20.21 -27.52 -19.05
N ARG A 819 -20.96 -28.45 -19.66
CA ARG A 819 -21.05 -28.58 -21.13
C ARG A 819 -22.03 -27.62 -21.81
N GLY A 820 -22.87 -26.92 -21.02
CA GLY A 820 -23.86 -25.94 -21.49
C GLY A 820 -25.01 -26.52 -22.31
N GLN A 821 -25.98 -25.67 -22.64
CA GLN A 821 -27.06 -25.96 -23.60
C GLN A 821 -26.79 -25.22 -24.92
N PRO A 822 -26.95 -25.87 -26.08
CA PRO A 822 -26.79 -25.21 -27.37
C PRO A 822 -27.88 -24.16 -27.58
N VAL A 823 -27.47 -22.95 -27.95
CA VAL A 823 -28.36 -21.80 -28.19
C VAL A 823 -28.26 -21.26 -29.62
N GLY A 824 -27.32 -21.76 -30.43
CA GLY A 824 -27.15 -21.41 -31.83
C GLY A 824 -26.00 -22.20 -32.49
N PRO A 825 -25.73 -21.99 -33.79
CA PRO A 825 -24.61 -22.63 -34.48
C PRO A 825 -23.27 -22.31 -33.80
N GLY A 826 -22.58 -23.34 -33.30
CA GLY A 826 -21.31 -23.18 -32.59
C GLY A 826 -21.41 -22.48 -31.23
N MET A 827 -22.61 -22.12 -30.75
CA MET A 827 -22.80 -21.34 -29.53
C MET A 827 -23.55 -22.11 -28.44
N ASN A 828 -22.95 -22.18 -27.25
CA ASN A 828 -23.50 -22.84 -26.06
C ASN A 828 -23.66 -21.86 -24.92
N ARG A 829 -24.78 -21.94 -24.20
CA ARG A 829 -25.00 -21.22 -22.94
C ARG A 829 -24.60 -22.10 -21.76
N LEU A 830 -23.61 -21.65 -21.00
CA LEU A 830 -23.00 -22.33 -19.86
C LEU A 830 -23.70 -21.96 -18.54
N ILE A 831 -23.30 -22.64 -17.46
CA ILE A 831 -23.77 -22.34 -16.10
C ILE A 831 -23.37 -20.89 -15.75
N GLY A 832 -24.28 -20.14 -15.13
CA GLY A 832 -24.01 -18.75 -14.72
C GLY A 832 -24.30 -17.68 -15.80
N GLY A 833 -24.82 -18.08 -16.97
CA GLY A 833 -25.21 -17.14 -18.03
C GLY A 833 -24.08 -16.71 -18.97
N LEU A 834 -22.96 -17.42 -18.93
CA LEU A 834 -21.84 -17.25 -19.86
C LEU A 834 -22.16 -17.92 -21.20
N TYR A 835 -21.86 -17.25 -22.31
CA TYR A 835 -21.96 -17.78 -23.65
C TYR A 835 -20.59 -18.22 -24.14
N ARG A 836 -20.54 -19.39 -24.80
CA ARG A 836 -19.36 -19.91 -25.47
C ARG A 836 -19.61 -20.03 -26.96
N TYR A 837 -18.70 -19.52 -27.76
CA TYR A 837 -18.56 -19.89 -29.17
C TYR A 837 -17.43 -20.91 -29.34
N THR A 838 -17.61 -21.89 -30.23
CA THR A 838 -16.58 -22.84 -30.64
C THR A 838 -16.63 -23.07 -32.14
N GLY A 839 -15.56 -22.72 -32.85
CA GLY A 839 -15.47 -22.82 -34.31
C GLY A 839 -14.15 -22.28 -34.85
N GLY A 840 -13.68 -22.79 -36.00
CA GLY A 840 -12.45 -22.29 -36.65
C GLY A 840 -11.16 -22.44 -35.83
N GLY A 841 -11.12 -23.38 -34.87
CA GLY A 841 -10.01 -23.53 -33.92
C GLY A 841 -10.11 -22.62 -32.69
N PHE A 842 -11.06 -21.69 -32.66
CA PHE A 842 -11.30 -20.78 -31.54
C PHE A 842 -12.33 -21.34 -30.56
N SER A 843 -12.14 -21.03 -29.28
CA SER A 843 -13.17 -21.10 -28.23
C SER A 843 -13.20 -19.77 -27.52
N VAL A 844 -14.34 -19.08 -27.53
CA VAL A 844 -14.46 -17.72 -26.98
C VAL A 844 -15.64 -17.65 -26.02
N LEU A 845 -15.44 -17.04 -24.87
CA LEU A 845 -16.37 -16.93 -23.75
C LEU A 845 -16.71 -15.46 -23.49
N SER A 846 -17.99 -15.13 -23.36
CA SER A 846 -18.43 -13.81 -22.87
C SER A 846 -19.75 -13.93 -22.12
N PHE A 847 -19.98 -13.06 -21.13
CA PHE A 847 -21.28 -12.95 -20.48
C PHE A 847 -22.32 -12.24 -21.37
N GLN A 848 -21.86 -11.56 -22.43
CA GLN A 848 -22.68 -10.79 -23.33
C GLN A 848 -22.65 -11.41 -24.74
N PRO A 849 -23.75 -12.01 -25.21
CA PRO A 849 -23.78 -12.67 -26.51
C PRO A 849 -23.56 -11.69 -27.67
N ASP A 850 -23.97 -10.43 -27.50
CA ASP A 850 -23.78 -9.38 -28.51
C ASP A 850 -22.32 -8.98 -28.66
N VAL A 851 -21.58 -8.83 -27.55
CA VAL A 851 -20.12 -8.61 -27.53
C VAL A 851 -19.41 -9.76 -28.25
N LEU A 852 -19.80 -11.00 -27.93
CA LEU A 852 -19.24 -12.19 -28.56
C LEU A 852 -19.47 -12.17 -30.08
N ASN A 853 -20.71 -11.97 -30.54
CA ASN A 853 -21.04 -11.94 -31.97
C ASN A 853 -20.33 -10.83 -32.73
N ALA A 854 -20.19 -9.64 -32.13
CA ALA A 854 -19.50 -8.50 -32.74
C ALA A 854 -17.99 -8.75 -32.91
N SER A 855 -17.34 -9.42 -31.95
CA SER A 855 -15.89 -9.71 -32.01
C SER A 855 -15.52 -10.82 -32.99
N LEU A 856 -16.36 -11.85 -33.12
CA LEU A 856 -15.99 -13.09 -33.83
C LEU A 856 -15.60 -12.90 -35.30
N GLN A 857 -16.10 -11.87 -35.98
CA GLN A 857 -15.75 -11.59 -37.38
C GLN A 857 -14.36 -10.95 -37.56
N HIS A 858 -13.80 -10.39 -36.49
CA HIS A 858 -12.50 -9.71 -36.50
C HIS A 858 -11.38 -10.59 -35.92
N LEU A 859 -11.73 -11.59 -35.11
CA LEU A 859 -10.76 -12.49 -34.50
C LEU A 859 -10.07 -13.36 -35.55
N SER A 860 -8.77 -13.14 -35.71
CA SER A 860 -7.92 -13.92 -36.60
C SER A 860 -6.57 -14.22 -35.92
N ALA A 861 -5.91 -15.29 -36.34
CA ALA A 861 -4.56 -15.64 -35.88
C ALA A 861 -3.61 -15.35 -37.03
N ASN A 862 -2.83 -14.27 -36.92
CA ASN A 862 -1.94 -13.78 -37.97
C ASN A 862 -0.49 -14.04 -37.61
N GLU A 863 0.33 -14.27 -38.64
CA GLU A 863 1.79 -14.36 -38.50
C GLU A 863 2.39 -12.95 -38.46
N VAL A 864 3.28 -12.69 -37.51
CA VAL A 864 4.00 -11.44 -37.30
C VAL A 864 5.50 -11.69 -37.19
N ASP A 865 6.30 -10.70 -37.61
CA ASP A 865 7.76 -10.87 -37.72
C ASP A 865 8.46 -11.04 -36.36
N ASP A 866 7.93 -10.41 -35.31
CA ASP A 866 8.53 -10.36 -33.98
C ASP A 866 7.92 -11.42 -33.05
N PRO A 867 8.62 -12.52 -32.69
CA PRO A 867 8.07 -13.58 -31.86
C PRO A 867 7.95 -13.18 -30.38
N ALA A 868 6.78 -13.43 -29.76
CA ALA A 868 6.55 -13.16 -28.34
C ALA A 868 5.64 -14.20 -27.70
N GLN A 869 5.75 -14.41 -26.39
CA GLN A 869 4.81 -15.24 -25.63
C GLN A 869 3.62 -14.43 -25.13
N VAL A 870 3.85 -13.23 -24.61
CA VAL A 870 2.77 -12.36 -24.11
C VAL A 870 2.73 -11.09 -24.95
N ARG A 871 1.52 -10.62 -25.25
CA ARG A 871 1.27 -9.34 -25.90
C ARG A 871 0.11 -8.65 -25.19
N GLY A 872 0.28 -7.39 -24.84
CA GLY A 872 -0.78 -6.54 -24.32
C GLY A 872 -0.87 -5.24 -25.09
N ARG A 873 -2.08 -4.71 -25.20
CA ARG A 873 -2.37 -3.41 -25.81
C ARG A 873 -3.49 -2.73 -25.01
N ILE A 874 -3.31 -1.44 -24.77
CA ILE A 874 -4.28 -0.54 -24.16
C ILE A 874 -4.33 0.70 -25.05
N ASP A 875 -5.48 0.98 -25.64
CA ASP A 875 -5.68 2.20 -26.42
C ASP A 875 -5.93 3.42 -25.52
N SER A 876 -5.87 4.62 -26.10
CA SER A 876 -6.28 5.82 -25.39
C SER A 876 -7.72 5.69 -24.90
N LEU A 877 -7.93 5.87 -23.60
CA LEU A 877 -9.26 5.92 -23.01
C LEU A 877 -9.98 7.24 -23.30
N LYS A 878 -9.23 8.28 -23.71
CA LYS A 878 -9.77 9.63 -23.96
C LYS A 878 -10.69 9.59 -25.19
N GLY A 879 -11.93 10.05 -25.04
CA GLY A 879 -12.97 10.03 -26.07
C GLY A 879 -13.71 8.70 -26.21
N THR A 880 -13.37 7.68 -25.42
CA THR A 880 -14.07 6.37 -25.42
C THR A 880 -15.32 6.41 -24.54
N LYS A 881 -16.26 5.48 -24.74
CA LYS A 881 -17.42 5.29 -23.84
C LYS A 881 -17.01 4.77 -22.46
N LEU A 882 -15.84 4.15 -22.34
CA LEU A 882 -15.28 3.72 -21.05
C LEU A 882 -14.67 4.88 -20.25
N GLU A 883 -14.34 6.02 -20.88
CA GLU A 883 -13.70 7.16 -20.22
C GLU A 883 -14.42 7.57 -18.93
N GLY A 884 -15.74 7.80 -19.02
CA GLY A 884 -16.55 8.21 -17.88
C GLY A 884 -16.62 7.15 -16.78
N TRP A 885 -16.65 5.86 -17.15
CA TRP A 885 -16.66 4.78 -16.17
C TRP A 885 -15.31 4.65 -15.45
N VAL A 886 -14.19 4.68 -16.18
CA VAL A 886 -12.85 4.64 -15.59
C VAL A 886 -12.62 5.87 -14.71
N ASN A 887 -13.02 7.06 -15.17
CA ASN A 887 -12.95 8.28 -14.37
C ASN A 887 -13.75 8.16 -13.07
N GLN A 888 -14.96 7.61 -13.13
CA GLN A 888 -15.81 7.38 -11.96
C GLN A 888 -15.20 6.37 -10.97
N GLN A 889 -14.66 5.24 -11.47
CA GLN A 889 -14.06 4.22 -10.59
C GLN A 889 -12.78 4.73 -9.90
N LEU A 890 -11.93 5.45 -10.64
CA LEU A 890 -10.74 6.07 -10.05
C LEU A 890 -11.10 7.23 -9.11
N TYR A 891 -12.16 7.97 -9.41
CA TYR A 891 -12.72 8.98 -8.51
C TYR A 891 -13.25 8.36 -7.21
N GLU A 892 -14.02 7.28 -7.27
CA GLU A 892 -14.54 6.59 -6.07
C GLU A 892 -13.42 6.15 -5.13
N ARG A 893 -12.33 5.62 -5.69
CA ARG A 893 -11.12 5.27 -4.93
C ARG A 893 -10.47 6.51 -4.31
N ALA A 894 -10.21 7.54 -5.11
CA ALA A 894 -9.61 8.79 -4.63
C ALA A 894 -10.49 9.50 -3.58
N ALA A 895 -11.81 9.42 -3.72
CA ALA A 895 -12.80 9.94 -2.79
C ALA A 895 -12.74 9.19 -1.46
N THR A 896 -12.70 7.86 -1.48
CA THR A 896 -12.54 7.04 -0.27
C THR A 896 -11.25 7.39 0.46
N ALA A 897 -10.13 7.44 -0.26
CA ALA A 897 -8.82 7.81 0.28
C ALA A 897 -8.79 9.26 0.82
N SER A 898 -9.46 10.19 0.14
CA SER A 898 -9.62 11.58 0.57
C SER A 898 -10.38 11.70 1.89
N LEU A 899 -11.48 10.95 2.04
CA LEU A 899 -12.25 10.91 3.28
C LEU A 899 -11.40 10.34 4.41
N ALA A 900 -10.70 9.23 4.18
CA ALA A 900 -9.84 8.60 5.17
C ALA A 900 -8.72 9.54 5.64
N GLY A 901 -8.08 10.30 4.73
CA GLY A 901 -7.07 11.29 5.09
C GLY A 901 -7.61 12.42 5.99
N ALA A 902 -8.83 12.90 5.72
CA ALA A 902 -9.48 13.86 6.59
C ALA A 902 -9.88 13.26 7.95
N GLU A 903 -10.35 12.01 8.00
CA GLU A 903 -10.66 11.29 9.24
C GLU A 903 -9.42 11.04 10.11
N PHE A 904 -8.28 10.77 9.48
CA PHE A 904 -6.98 10.71 10.14
C PHE A 904 -6.65 12.04 10.84
N LEU A 905 -6.72 13.18 10.14
CA LEU A 905 -6.48 14.51 10.73
C LEU A 905 -7.48 14.82 11.86
N ASN A 906 -8.75 14.46 11.66
CA ASN A 906 -9.78 14.60 12.69
C ASN A 906 -9.47 13.74 13.93
N SER A 907 -8.87 12.56 13.76
CA SER A 907 -8.47 11.69 14.88
C SER A 907 -7.36 12.32 15.71
N LEU A 908 -6.39 13.00 15.08
CA LEU A 908 -5.35 13.74 15.81
C LEU A 908 -5.94 14.85 16.69
N VAL A 909 -6.91 15.61 16.18
CA VAL A 909 -7.58 16.67 16.95
C VAL A 909 -8.48 16.07 18.03
N ALA A 910 -9.37 15.15 17.67
CA ALA A 910 -10.42 14.66 18.56
C ALA A 910 -9.92 13.68 19.62
N GLN A 911 -8.97 12.80 19.27
CA GLN A 911 -8.50 11.73 20.16
C GLN A 911 -7.17 12.08 20.84
N LEU A 912 -6.29 12.83 20.17
CA LEU A 912 -4.97 13.22 20.69
C LEU A 912 -4.87 14.72 21.06
N GLY A 913 -5.97 15.48 20.98
CA GLY A 913 -6.04 16.87 21.43
C GLY A 913 -5.04 17.79 20.74
N VAL A 914 -4.65 17.49 19.50
CA VAL A 914 -3.72 18.32 18.73
C VAL A 914 -4.41 19.64 18.36
N PRO A 915 -3.76 20.80 18.58
CA PRO A 915 -4.27 22.08 18.10
C PRO A 915 -4.52 22.05 16.59
N VAL A 916 -5.66 22.59 16.16
CA VAL A 916 -6.10 22.54 14.76
C VAL A 916 -5.06 23.11 13.80
N ASP A 917 -4.40 24.20 14.19
CA ASP A 917 -3.35 24.88 13.43
C ASP A 917 -2.06 24.05 13.30
N GLN A 918 -1.86 23.04 14.15
CA GLN A 918 -0.68 22.17 14.16
C GLN A 918 -0.96 20.76 13.61
N ALA A 919 -2.22 20.42 13.33
CA ALA A 919 -2.61 19.04 13.04
C ALA A 919 -1.98 18.48 11.75
N ILE A 920 -1.78 19.32 10.73
CA ILE A 920 -1.12 18.91 9.47
C ILE A 920 0.38 18.70 9.68
N ASP A 921 1.04 19.60 10.40
CA ASP A 921 2.48 19.50 10.67
C ASP A 921 2.80 18.28 11.55
N GLU A 922 1.98 18.03 12.57
CA GLU A 922 2.11 16.85 13.44
C GLU A 922 1.79 15.55 12.68
N ALA A 923 0.82 15.59 11.76
CA ALA A 923 0.54 14.48 10.86
C ALA A 923 1.74 14.15 9.95
N GLU A 924 2.38 15.16 9.37
CA GLU A 924 3.56 14.99 8.53
C GLU A 924 4.73 14.40 9.32
N LEU A 925 4.95 14.85 10.55
CA LEU A 925 5.98 14.32 11.43
C LEU A 925 5.72 12.87 11.87
N VAL A 926 4.44 12.48 12.03
CA VAL A 926 4.04 11.11 12.33
C VAL A 926 4.11 10.22 11.09
N LEU A 927 3.68 10.68 9.92
CA LEU A 927 3.60 9.85 8.70
C LEU A 927 4.90 9.83 7.89
N GLY A 928 5.80 10.80 8.05
CA GLY A 928 7.06 10.90 7.28
C GLY A 928 6.88 11.55 5.91
N GLY A 929 5.68 12.04 5.62
CA GLY A 929 5.28 12.74 4.41
C GLY A 929 3.99 13.52 4.67
N ARG A 930 3.79 14.58 3.89
CA ARG A 930 2.67 15.50 4.09
C ARG A 930 1.35 14.84 3.66
N PRO A 931 0.29 14.88 4.49
CA PRO A 931 -1.04 14.43 4.08
C PRO A 931 -1.56 15.27 2.92
N GLN A 932 -2.01 14.62 1.85
CA GLN A 932 -2.55 15.26 0.66
C GLN A 932 -3.91 14.66 0.29
N CYS A 933 -4.79 15.47 -0.30
CA CYS A 933 -6.05 14.96 -0.82
C CYS A 933 -5.85 14.33 -2.22
N PRO A 934 -6.16 13.04 -2.41
CA PRO A 934 -6.05 12.38 -3.72
C PRO A 934 -6.97 12.95 -4.82
N LEU A 935 -7.97 13.74 -4.43
CA LEU A 935 -8.83 14.46 -5.37
C LEU A 935 -8.22 15.78 -5.89
N GLY A 936 -7.00 16.13 -5.47
CA GLY A 936 -6.31 17.36 -5.88
C GLY A 936 -6.66 18.61 -5.06
N GLY A 937 -7.36 18.45 -3.93
CA GLY A 937 -7.66 19.54 -3.00
C GLY A 937 -6.65 19.67 -1.85
N ASP A 938 -6.86 20.66 -0.99
CA ASP A 938 -6.13 20.83 0.27
C ASP A 938 -7.02 20.47 1.45
N TYR A 939 -6.46 19.85 2.49
CA TYR A 939 -7.17 19.66 3.74
C TYR A 939 -7.18 20.96 4.54
N GLN A 940 -8.37 21.39 4.97
CA GLN A 940 -8.57 22.59 5.76
C GLN A 940 -9.55 22.29 6.90
N PHE A 941 -9.32 22.90 8.06
CA PHE A 941 -10.28 22.79 9.15
C PHE A 941 -11.44 23.75 8.93
N ASP A 942 -12.66 23.20 8.90
CA ASP A 942 -13.89 23.98 8.85
C ASP A 942 -14.35 24.29 10.28
N PRO A 943 -14.37 25.57 10.72
CA PRO A 943 -14.79 25.94 12.06
C PRO A 943 -16.28 25.72 12.34
N ALA A 944 -17.15 25.83 11.33
CA ALA A 944 -18.58 25.62 11.47
C ALA A 944 -18.89 24.14 11.69
N ARG A 945 -18.14 23.26 11.00
CA ARG A 945 -18.28 21.80 11.09
C ARG A 945 -17.37 21.16 12.14
N ARG A 946 -16.40 21.93 12.65
CA ARG A 946 -15.36 21.51 13.60
C ARG A 946 -14.60 20.26 13.16
N ARG A 947 -14.25 20.18 11.88
CA ARG A 947 -13.53 19.04 11.32
C ARG A 947 -12.71 19.44 10.10
N PHE A 948 -11.68 18.67 9.81
CA PHE A 948 -10.97 18.72 8.53
C PHE A 948 -11.87 18.23 7.40
N VAL A 949 -11.87 19.01 6.32
CA VAL A 949 -12.53 18.75 5.03
C VAL A 949 -11.54 19.05 3.91
N SER A 950 -11.76 18.51 2.72
CA SER A 950 -10.99 18.91 1.54
C SER A 950 -11.68 20.04 0.77
N THR A 951 -10.89 20.96 0.20
CA THR A 951 -11.39 21.96 -0.75
C THR A 951 -11.96 21.37 -2.04
N ALA A 952 -11.63 20.11 -2.36
CA ALA A 952 -12.21 19.38 -3.49
C ALA A 952 -13.63 18.84 -3.23
N TRP A 953 -14.12 18.92 -1.98
CA TRP A 953 -15.45 18.44 -1.64
C TRP A 953 -16.51 19.50 -1.86
N PRO A 954 -17.76 19.10 -2.19
CA PRO A 954 -18.88 20.03 -2.24
C PRO A 954 -19.05 20.75 -0.90
N SER A 955 -19.23 22.06 -0.94
CA SER A 955 -19.33 22.91 0.26
C SER A 955 -20.56 22.63 1.13
N ASP A 956 -21.51 21.82 0.67
CA ASP A 956 -22.72 21.39 1.37
C ASP A 956 -22.64 19.96 1.92
N ARG A 957 -21.54 19.22 1.67
CA ARG A 957 -21.37 17.82 2.08
C ARG A 957 -20.24 17.63 3.10
N PHE A 958 -20.29 16.49 3.81
CA PHE A 958 -19.32 16.09 4.84
C PHE A 958 -18.23 15.15 4.33
N GLY A 959 -18.22 14.92 3.03
CA GLY A 959 -17.33 14.02 2.33
C GLY A 959 -17.43 14.29 0.84
N PRO A 960 -16.62 13.60 0.03
CA PRO A 960 -16.66 13.73 -1.40
C PRO A 960 -18.05 13.36 -1.96
N SER A 961 -18.33 13.82 -3.17
CA SER A 961 -19.50 13.38 -3.91
C SER A 961 -19.39 11.87 -4.15
N PRO A 962 -20.50 11.10 -4.18
CA PRO A 962 -20.47 9.71 -4.63
C PRO A 962 -20.20 9.60 -6.14
N TYR A 963 -20.35 10.70 -6.89
CA TYR A 963 -20.11 10.78 -8.32
C TYR A 963 -19.06 11.83 -8.64
N ALA A 964 -18.21 11.55 -9.63
CA ALA A 964 -17.21 12.48 -10.12
C ALA A 964 -17.88 13.79 -10.58
N PRO A 965 -17.39 14.96 -10.11
CA PRO A 965 -17.78 16.26 -10.65
C PRO A 965 -17.56 16.33 -12.16
N ALA A 966 -18.35 17.15 -12.86
CA ALA A 966 -18.27 17.26 -14.32
C ALA A 966 -16.91 17.78 -14.84
N ASP A 967 -16.20 18.53 -13.99
CA ASP A 967 -14.86 19.09 -14.22
C ASP A 967 -13.74 18.22 -13.65
N TYR A 968 -14.06 17.13 -12.95
CA TYR A 968 -13.04 16.21 -12.43
C TYR A 968 -12.54 15.28 -13.53
N GLN A 969 -11.23 15.25 -13.72
CA GLN A 969 -10.54 14.25 -14.51
C GLN A 969 -9.46 13.59 -13.66
N THR A 970 -9.47 12.26 -13.62
CA THR A 970 -8.43 11.49 -12.95
C THR A 970 -7.05 11.74 -13.60
N PRO A 971 -5.97 11.86 -12.81
CA PRO A 971 -4.61 12.09 -13.32
C PRO A 971 -4.21 11.20 -14.50
N LEU A 972 -4.56 9.90 -14.45
CA LEU A 972 -4.27 8.94 -15.52
C LEU A 972 -4.80 9.38 -16.90
N LEU A 973 -6.04 9.89 -16.95
CA LEU A 973 -6.65 10.35 -18.22
C LEU A 973 -6.02 11.65 -18.74
N GLY A 974 -5.41 12.44 -17.85
CA GLY A 974 -4.69 13.66 -18.20
C GLY A 974 -3.52 13.39 -19.15
N TRP A 975 -2.72 12.36 -18.87
CA TRP A 975 -1.46 12.11 -19.58
C TRP A 975 -1.46 10.85 -20.46
N PHE A 976 -2.16 9.78 -20.11
CA PHE A 976 -2.03 8.49 -20.81
C PHE A 976 -2.72 8.49 -22.18
N ARG A 977 -2.02 8.09 -23.25
CA ARG A 977 -2.54 8.01 -24.63
C ARG A 977 -2.48 6.62 -25.26
N GLY A 978 -2.02 5.63 -24.51
CA GLY A 978 -2.02 4.22 -24.92
C GLY A 978 -0.72 3.54 -24.54
N ALA A 979 -0.74 2.21 -24.51
CA ALA A 979 0.44 1.40 -24.30
C ALA A 979 0.36 0.06 -25.04
N GLU A 980 1.50 -0.40 -25.51
CA GLU A 980 1.71 -1.77 -25.98
C GLU A 980 2.83 -2.39 -25.16
N ALA A 981 2.76 -3.69 -24.87
CA ALA A 981 3.92 -4.41 -24.38
C ALA A 981 3.95 -5.87 -24.83
N ARG A 982 5.15 -6.43 -24.78
CA ARG A 982 5.48 -7.77 -25.22
C ARG A 982 6.41 -8.41 -24.20
N LEU A 983 6.25 -9.70 -23.96
CA LEU A 983 7.16 -10.48 -23.15
C LEU A 983 7.65 -11.68 -23.95
N THR A 984 8.96 -11.83 -24.03
CA THR A 984 9.62 -12.92 -24.75
C THR A 984 10.62 -13.61 -23.84
N GLN A 985 10.38 -14.90 -23.57
CA GLN A 985 11.26 -15.73 -22.77
C GLN A 985 12.06 -16.66 -23.69
N TYR A 986 13.38 -16.48 -23.70
CA TYR A 986 14.35 -17.35 -24.34
C TYR A 986 15.01 -18.28 -23.30
N PRO A 987 15.81 -19.28 -23.72
CA PRO A 987 16.48 -20.18 -22.78
C PRO A 987 17.41 -19.49 -21.78
N ASN A 988 18.00 -18.35 -22.15
CA ASN A 988 19.02 -17.65 -21.37
C ASN A 988 18.73 -16.15 -21.17
N ARG A 989 17.56 -15.65 -21.60
CA ARG A 989 17.16 -14.25 -21.38
C ARG A 989 15.65 -14.10 -21.31
N LEU A 990 15.17 -13.13 -20.56
CA LEU A 990 13.79 -12.68 -20.54
C LEU A 990 13.76 -11.22 -21.01
N ILE A 991 12.99 -10.93 -22.06
CA ILE A 991 12.87 -9.59 -22.63
C ILE A 991 11.44 -9.10 -22.45
N ALA A 992 11.28 -7.89 -21.94
CA ALA A 992 10.03 -7.16 -21.90
C ALA A 992 10.16 -5.85 -22.66
N ASP A 993 9.40 -5.70 -23.74
CA ASP A 993 9.34 -4.48 -24.55
C ASP A 993 8.02 -3.78 -24.28
N ALA A 994 8.05 -2.47 -24.02
CA ALA A 994 6.85 -1.66 -23.88
C ALA A 994 6.98 -0.35 -24.66
N THR A 995 5.87 0.12 -25.19
CA THR A 995 5.74 1.45 -25.80
C THR A 995 4.58 2.15 -25.14
N ILE A 996 4.81 3.34 -24.60
CA ILE A 996 3.79 4.13 -23.91
C ILE A 996 3.71 5.49 -24.59
N GLU A 997 2.50 5.90 -24.95
CA GLU A 997 2.24 7.24 -25.47
C GLU A 997 1.71 8.12 -24.34
N ILE A 998 2.33 9.28 -24.17
CA ILE A 998 1.98 10.25 -23.14
C ILE A 998 1.72 11.62 -23.75
N ALA A 999 0.77 12.34 -23.17
CA ALA A 999 0.55 13.76 -23.38
C ALA A 999 1.25 14.53 -22.25
N ARG A 1000 1.96 15.59 -22.62
CA ARG A 1000 2.63 16.49 -21.68
C ARG A 1000 1.76 17.71 -21.40
N ALA A 1001 1.74 18.17 -20.16
CA ALA A 1001 1.20 19.48 -19.80
C ALA A 1001 2.01 20.59 -20.50
N GLN A 1002 1.33 21.67 -20.89
CA GLN A 1002 1.95 22.84 -21.54
C GLN A 1002 2.75 23.71 -20.57
#